data_AF-A0A0G3H0Q2-F1
#
_entry.id   AF-A0A0G3H0Q2-F1
#
_cell.length_a   1.000
_cell.length_b   1.000
_cell.length_c   1.000
_cell.angle_alpha   90.00
_cell.angle_beta   90.00
_cell.angle_gamma   90.00
#
_symmetry.space_group_name_H-M   'P 1'
#
loop_
_entity.id
_entity.type
_entity.pdbx_description
1 polymer ?
#
loop_
_entity_poly.entity_id
_entity_poly.type
_entity_poly.pdbx_seq_one_letter_code
_entity_poly.pdbx_strand_id
1 'polypeptide(L)'
;MSRSITKIMAALTVSAVIFPSAAHAGPDDGKTVITRTHVDSPKTFWDPATKTFDQKTSAGNDVLHEFDSSVIYLGKGWSRRGKNQYQFTIPDDGHLTEVGAPGDVFYAGPSNVIGPYPLWWGFGAGSLPLNDFQNDNVVLELVDVDGPGEVHFFTHYDNYPAGLRKFLGSTAQSTRIWPLTSGDHTHNTILFTKPGRHIITYRTIAKLKDGTTVESGEKRQTVQVGGTEPRKEASQSLEERYAAAPEGNLAEAGYELSIAPYKPAQPKEGDKNLELVKFQAKDTSVSGTLTLLNDGYHLADIDVVNGYAEWPDLFGAKTSMLQAVFIPATESGARWISPVISRSFLSSHTVSSEQNPGQLVAPTKNPANVRFSSPASLEKDATVSVEIDDVPGSSDFAKLTVTVDDPSFTGLLRGGFADKYTDTVTTDPAEAPILNGRAEFFVERESIAGRYPKLKIIPHPTHNALTATIAPEQQIPEAGSLTLPSGTITRAPKSADTSPNDPSNQSHRCGEQWLLASGHTDLEARRDGDAFTMTLLDQTNTEGFETYRRKVSDVINVVRDNALSKREKGLAKPELDFLVPVGEKFYHLPQNSKQDILWPGYNTERLNYEEFSGSVDLHLEPITMPNDAIFGVFSENGLAGDIKVLANSAAKDHVIETDLATHAHVGWAFTKPGVYRFKTFYKATMKDGTDVSSAPETMTFVVGAQPGTECQQLDNSQTPPANDGSAKLKGGHIAAIVAAIIGVIAAVAAAVLSGPARNMLQSALARLRF
;
A
#
# COMPACT_ATOMS: atom_id res chain seq x y z
N MET A 1 56.21 -30.32 39.53
CA MET A 1 55.42 -31.43 38.93
C MET A 1 53.98 -31.18 39.38
N SER A 2 52.95 -30.95 38.57
CA SER A 2 52.65 -31.33 37.19
C SER A 2 51.54 -30.39 36.63
N ARG A 3 51.81 -29.84 35.44
CA ARG A 3 50.90 -29.54 34.29
C ARG A 3 49.65 -28.66 34.49
N SER A 4 49.82 -27.38 34.17
CA SER A 4 48.77 -26.51 33.62
C SER A 4 48.54 -26.84 32.13
N ILE A 5 47.30 -27.13 31.74
CA ILE A 5 46.90 -27.29 30.33
C ILE A 5 46.42 -25.93 29.82
N THR A 6 47.27 -25.24 29.07
CA THR A 6 46.90 -24.07 28.28
C THR A 6 46.24 -24.57 27.00
N LYS A 7 44.92 -24.37 26.85
CA LYS A 7 44.23 -24.57 25.57
C LYS A 7 44.54 -23.39 24.66
N ILE A 8 45.42 -23.61 23.68
CA ILE A 8 45.62 -22.70 22.56
C ILE A 8 44.44 -22.91 21.59
N MET A 9 43.52 -21.95 21.53
CA MET A 9 42.55 -21.82 20.45
C MET A 9 43.32 -21.37 19.20
N ALA A 10 43.64 -22.30 18.31
CA ALA A 10 44.10 -21.98 16.97
C ALA A 10 42.91 -21.43 16.17
N ALA A 11 42.95 -20.14 15.85
CA ALA A 11 42.05 -19.55 14.86
C ALA A 11 42.38 -20.14 13.49
N LEU A 12 41.62 -21.15 13.06
CA LEU A 12 41.62 -21.57 11.66
C LEU A 12 40.89 -20.49 10.86
N THR A 13 41.64 -19.57 10.28
CA THR A 13 41.19 -18.78 9.14
C THR A 13 40.98 -19.72 7.97
N VAL A 14 39.75 -20.23 7.83
CA VAL A 14 39.30 -20.80 6.56
C VAL A 14 39.13 -19.62 5.61
N SER A 15 40.19 -19.32 4.84
CA SER A 15 40.05 -18.58 3.60
C SER A 15 39.17 -19.43 2.69
N ALA A 16 37.85 -19.19 2.74
CA ALA A 16 36.95 -19.70 1.73
C ALA A 16 37.40 -19.08 0.40
N VAL A 17 38.12 -19.86 -0.38
CA VAL A 17 38.28 -19.60 -1.81
C VAL A 17 36.87 -19.75 -2.38
N ILE A 18 36.18 -18.63 -2.51
CA ILE A 18 34.91 -18.53 -3.20
C ILE A 18 35.23 -18.82 -4.67
N PHE A 19 35.11 -20.08 -5.08
CA PHE A 19 34.79 -20.34 -6.48
C PHE A 19 33.46 -19.61 -6.74
N PRO A 20 33.34 -18.77 -7.79
CA PRO A 20 32.06 -18.18 -8.13
C PRO A 20 31.13 -19.35 -8.48
N SER A 21 30.30 -19.74 -7.51
CA SER A 21 29.26 -20.73 -7.73
C SER A 21 28.33 -20.19 -8.81
N ALA A 22 28.08 -21.00 -9.84
CA ALA A 22 27.13 -20.79 -10.91
C ALA A 22 25.67 -20.71 -10.40
N ALA A 23 25.38 -19.76 -9.51
CA ALA A 23 24.14 -19.64 -8.74
C ALA A 23 23.35 -18.35 -9.05
N HIS A 24 23.62 -17.67 -10.17
CA HIS A 24 23.14 -16.30 -10.41
C HIS A 24 22.38 -16.02 -11.71
N ALA A 25 22.22 -16.99 -12.61
CA ALA A 25 21.32 -16.81 -13.75
C ALA A 25 19.97 -17.48 -13.42
N GLY A 26 18.85 -16.79 -13.69
CA GLY A 26 17.54 -17.41 -13.77
C GLY A 26 17.53 -18.55 -14.80
N PRO A 27 16.38 -19.19 -15.07
CA PRO A 27 15.04 -18.59 -15.01
C PRO A 27 14.29 -18.72 -13.67
N ASP A 28 14.90 -19.28 -12.62
CA ASP A 28 14.20 -19.67 -11.37
C ASP A 28 13.04 -20.67 -11.59
N ASP A 29 13.11 -21.41 -12.70
CA ASP A 29 12.25 -22.54 -12.99
C ASP A 29 12.24 -23.55 -11.84
N GLY A 30 11.09 -24.17 -11.58
CA GLY A 30 10.91 -25.10 -10.45
C GLY A 30 10.41 -24.44 -9.17
N LYS A 31 10.46 -23.10 -9.07
CA LYS A 31 9.88 -22.35 -7.94
C LYS A 31 8.39 -22.15 -8.11
N THR A 32 7.70 -21.89 -6.99
CA THR A 32 6.32 -21.41 -7.02
C THR A 32 6.30 -20.00 -7.60
N VAL A 33 5.67 -19.82 -8.76
CA VAL A 33 5.50 -18.51 -9.38
C VAL A 33 4.32 -17.79 -8.75
N ILE A 34 4.59 -16.60 -8.23
CA ILE A 34 3.60 -15.73 -7.61
C ILE A 34 3.35 -14.58 -8.58
N THR A 35 2.16 -14.58 -9.20
CA THR A 35 1.77 -13.60 -10.22
C THR A 35 0.25 -13.46 -10.27
N ARG A 36 -0.25 -12.35 -10.83
CA ARG A 36 -1.67 -12.07 -11.05
C ARG A 36 -2.55 -12.21 -9.80
N THR A 37 -2.00 -11.85 -8.65
CA THR A 37 -2.66 -11.97 -7.34
C THR A 37 -2.18 -10.87 -6.39
N HIS A 38 -2.96 -10.57 -5.35
CA HIS A 38 -2.49 -9.74 -4.25
C HIS A 38 -1.29 -10.41 -3.59
N VAL A 39 -0.25 -9.64 -3.28
CA VAL A 39 0.97 -10.15 -2.68
C VAL A 39 1.46 -9.19 -1.62
N ASP A 40 1.69 -9.70 -0.41
CA ASP A 40 2.51 -9.04 0.59
C ASP A 40 3.88 -9.72 0.65
N SER A 41 4.91 -9.05 0.14
CA SER A 41 6.28 -9.54 0.20
C SER A 41 7.27 -8.39 0.40
N PRO A 42 7.99 -8.35 1.54
CA PRO A 42 7.87 -9.27 2.67
C PRO A 42 6.59 -9.08 3.47
N LYS A 43 6.03 -10.17 4.00
CA LYS A 43 5.14 -10.14 5.16
C LYS A 43 5.88 -10.69 6.37
N THR A 44 6.00 -9.87 7.41
CA THR A 44 6.74 -10.20 8.63
C THR A 44 5.83 -10.85 9.66
N PHE A 45 6.31 -11.90 10.33
CA PHE A 45 5.61 -12.62 11.39
C PHE A 45 6.48 -12.69 12.64
N TRP A 46 5.84 -12.60 13.81
CA TRP A 46 6.49 -12.89 15.08
C TRP A 46 6.38 -14.39 15.40
N ASP A 47 7.50 -15.04 15.71
CA ASP A 47 7.51 -16.40 16.24
C ASP A 47 7.67 -16.36 17.76
N PRO A 48 6.61 -16.64 18.54
CA PRO A 48 6.67 -16.60 20.00
C PRO A 48 7.52 -17.72 20.60
N ALA A 49 7.75 -18.83 19.89
CA ALA A 49 8.54 -19.95 20.38
C ALA A 49 10.03 -19.64 20.34
N THR A 50 10.49 -19.01 19.25
CA THR A 50 11.90 -18.61 19.08
C THR A 50 12.18 -17.18 19.55
N LYS A 51 11.14 -16.37 19.75
CA LYS A 51 11.21 -14.92 20.02
C LYS A 51 12.01 -14.18 18.94
N THR A 52 11.78 -14.55 17.68
CA THR A 52 12.40 -13.91 16.51
C THR A 52 11.36 -13.59 15.44
N PHE A 53 11.78 -12.86 14.40
CA PHE A 53 10.96 -12.58 13.24
C PHE A 53 11.18 -13.61 12.14
N ASP A 54 10.13 -13.96 11.42
CA ASP A 54 10.22 -14.62 10.12
C ASP A 54 9.61 -13.73 9.04
N GLN A 55 10.03 -13.91 7.79
CA GLN A 55 9.52 -13.17 6.66
C GLN A 55 9.17 -14.12 5.53
N LYS A 56 7.93 -14.00 5.03
CA LYS A 56 7.38 -14.84 3.97
C LYS A 56 6.71 -13.99 2.91
N THR A 57 6.41 -14.60 1.78
CA THR A 57 5.52 -14.01 0.79
C THR A 57 4.11 -14.51 1.06
N SER A 58 3.18 -13.61 1.36
CA SER A 58 1.75 -13.91 1.42
C SER A 58 1.14 -13.63 0.05
N ALA A 59 0.46 -14.59 -0.57
CA ALA A 59 -0.13 -14.41 -1.89
C ALA A 59 -1.59 -14.88 -1.94
N GLY A 60 -2.43 -14.07 -2.61
CA GLY A 60 -3.86 -14.30 -2.74
C GLY A 60 -4.50 -14.52 -1.37
N ASN A 61 -4.99 -15.74 -1.15
CA ASN A 61 -5.71 -16.21 0.03
C ASN A 61 -4.90 -16.33 1.33
N ASP A 62 -3.99 -15.39 1.57
CA ASP A 62 -2.98 -15.44 2.63
C ASP A 62 -2.14 -16.73 2.59
N VAL A 63 -1.93 -17.30 1.40
CA VAL A 63 -1.08 -18.48 1.27
C VAL A 63 0.36 -18.03 1.45
N LEU A 64 1.02 -18.60 2.46
CA LEU A 64 2.38 -18.25 2.81
C LEU A 64 3.37 -19.10 2.02
N HIS A 65 4.32 -18.43 1.38
CA HIS A 65 5.39 -19.02 0.59
C HIS A 65 6.74 -18.59 1.17
N GLU A 66 7.67 -19.55 1.26
CA GLU A 66 9.05 -19.27 1.62
C GLU A 66 9.77 -18.57 0.46
N PHE A 67 10.67 -17.63 0.77
CA PHE A 67 11.38 -16.81 -0.21
C PHE A 67 12.28 -17.61 -1.17
N ASP A 68 12.90 -18.67 -0.66
CA ASP A 68 13.83 -19.53 -1.39
C ASP A 68 13.10 -20.46 -2.38
N SER A 69 11.86 -20.83 -2.09
CA SER A 69 11.01 -21.72 -2.91
C SER A 69 10.01 -20.98 -3.82
N SER A 70 10.01 -19.65 -3.80
CA SER A 70 9.09 -18.82 -4.59
C SER A 70 9.80 -17.75 -5.41
N VAL A 71 9.15 -17.33 -6.49
CA VAL A 71 9.57 -16.20 -7.34
C VAL A 71 8.36 -15.33 -7.62
N ILE A 72 8.52 -14.03 -7.42
CA ILE A 72 7.49 -13.05 -7.79
C ILE A 72 7.68 -12.71 -9.26
N TYR A 73 6.64 -12.86 -10.08
CA TYR A 73 6.68 -12.53 -11.50
C TYR A 73 5.80 -11.31 -11.81
N LEU A 74 6.45 -10.20 -12.14
CA LEU A 74 5.80 -8.99 -12.65
C LEU A 74 5.83 -9.01 -14.18
N GLY A 75 4.79 -9.62 -14.76
CA GLY A 75 4.59 -9.69 -16.21
C GLY A 75 3.76 -8.55 -16.80
N LYS A 76 3.36 -8.70 -18.06
CA LYS A 76 2.42 -7.80 -18.74
C LYS A 76 0.99 -8.03 -18.21
N GLY A 77 0.19 -6.97 -18.04
CA GLY A 77 -1.19 -7.09 -17.55
C GLY A 77 -2.07 -5.90 -17.91
N TRP A 78 -3.36 -6.16 -18.17
CA TRP A 78 -4.32 -5.13 -18.56
C TRP A 78 -5.62 -5.31 -17.79
N SER A 79 -6.29 -4.21 -17.50
CA SER A 79 -7.65 -4.25 -16.97
C SER A 79 -8.60 -4.97 -17.92
N ARG A 80 -9.79 -5.35 -17.42
CA ARG A 80 -10.86 -5.92 -18.27
C ARG A 80 -11.26 -5.01 -19.44
N ARG A 81 -11.04 -3.69 -19.32
CA ARG A 81 -11.31 -2.69 -20.37
C ARG A 81 -10.10 -2.42 -21.26
N GLY A 82 -9.03 -3.21 -21.14
CA GLY A 82 -7.80 -3.09 -21.93
C GLY A 82 -6.87 -1.95 -21.49
N LYS A 83 -7.06 -1.38 -20.29
CA LYS A 83 -6.17 -0.35 -19.74
C LYS A 83 -4.87 -0.94 -19.23
N ASN A 84 -3.77 -0.21 -19.40
CA ASN A 84 -2.46 -0.65 -18.93
C ASN A 84 -2.43 -0.80 -17.39
N GLN A 85 -1.82 -1.89 -16.90
CA GLN A 85 -1.59 -2.13 -15.46
C GLN A 85 -0.18 -2.62 -15.13
N TYR A 86 0.78 -2.51 -16.06
CA TYR A 86 2.15 -3.01 -15.86
C TYR A 86 3.25 -2.01 -16.22
N GLN A 87 2.86 -0.83 -16.71
CA GLN A 87 3.77 0.24 -17.07
C GLN A 87 3.47 1.49 -16.26
N PHE A 88 4.51 2.19 -15.83
CA PHE A 88 4.41 3.53 -15.24
C PHE A 88 5.14 4.53 -16.12
N THR A 89 4.50 5.65 -16.42
CA THR A 89 5.10 6.76 -17.16
C THR A 89 5.43 7.88 -16.18
N ILE A 90 6.67 8.34 -16.15
CA ILE A 90 7.07 9.44 -15.27
C ILE A 90 6.24 10.69 -15.62
N PRO A 91 5.47 11.26 -14.67
CA PRO A 91 4.67 12.45 -14.92
C PRO A 91 5.52 13.71 -15.08
N ASP A 92 4.95 14.73 -15.72
CA ASP A 92 5.56 16.07 -15.84
C ASP A 92 5.12 17.00 -14.70
N ASP A 93 5.29 16.53 -13.46
CA ASP A 93 4.90 17.25 -12.24
C ASP A 93 6.12 17.60 -11.35
N GLY A 94 7.33 17.30 -11.84
CA GLY A 94 8.60 17.50 -11.11
C GLY A 94 8.89 16.45 -10.03
N HIS A 95 8.01 15.46 -9.85
CA HIS A 95 8.25 14.31 -9.00
C HIS A 95 9.02 13.21 -9.72
N LEU A 96 9.67 12.32 -8.95
CA LEU A 96 10.40 11.15 -9.47
C LEU A 96 11.48 11.47 -10.52
N THR A 97 11.97 12.72 -10.55
CA THR A 97 13.03 13.15 -11.46
C THR A 97 14.35 12.43 -11.20
N GLU A 98 14.53 11.88 -10.00
CA GLU A 98 15.62 10.97 -9.66
C GLU A 98 15.51 9.61 -10.36
N VAL A 99 14.30 9.17 -10.75
CA VAL A 99 14.05 7.90 -11.43
C VAL A 99 14.20 8.07 -12.94
N GLY A 100 13.59 9.10 -13.53
CA GLY A 100 13.58 9.34 -14.98
C GLY A 100 13.10 10.73 -15.36
N ALA A 101 13.18 11.04 -16.66
CA ALA A 101 12.61 12.27 -17.21
C ALA A 101 11.10 12.10 -17.44
N PRO A 102 10.30 13.19 -17.40
CA PRO A 102 8.89 13.14 -17.79
C PRO A 102 8.68 12.44 -19.14
N GLY A 103 7.74 11.50 -19.19
CA GLY A 103 7.48 10.65 -20.35
C GLY A 103 8.31 9.36 -20.43
N ASP A 104 9.34 9.18 -19.60
CA ASP A 104 10.04 7.90 -19.48
C ASP A 104 9.08 6.81 -19.00
N VAL A 105 9.15 5.63 -19.61
CA VAL A 105 8.27 4.50 -19.29
C VAL A 105 9.06 3.34 -18.70
N PHE A 106 8.55 2.77 -17.61
CA PHE A 106 9.17 1.67 -16.87
C PHE A 106 8.17 0.55 -16.56
N TYR A 107 8.68 -0.65 -16.28
CA TYR A 107 7.87 -1.73 -15.71
C TYR A 107 7.44 -1.36 -14.30
N ALA A 108 6.15 -1.50 -13.99
CA ALA A 108 5.65 -1.27 -12.64
C ALA A 108 4.43 -2.12 -12.32
N GLY A 109 4.41 -2.70 -11.11
CA GLY A 109 3.16 -3.16 -10.50
C GLY A 109 2.38 -1.95 -9.98
N PRO A 110 1.05 -1.89 -10.13
CA PRO A 110 0.25 -0.74 -9.71
C PRO A 110 -0.11 -0.79 -8.23
N SER A 111 -0.23 0.37 -7.57
CA SER A 111 -0.80 0.47 -6.23
C SER A 111 -2.30 0.14 -6.18
N ASN A 112 -3.00 0.21 -7.30
CA ASN A 112 -4.44 -0.06 -7.40
C ASN A 112 -4.75 -0.87 -8.65
N VAL A 113 -5.62 -1.86 -8.50
CA VAL A 113 -5.93 -2.81 -9.57
C VAL A 113 -7.43 -2.88 -9.86
N ILE A 114 -7.76 -3.07 -11.15
CA ILE A 114 -9.12 -3.31 -11.64
C ILE A 114 -9.06 -4.39 -12.72
N GLY A 115 -9.57 -5.59 -12.48
CA GLY A 115 -9.52 -6.68 -13.47
C GLY A 115 -8.39 -7.68 -13.23
N PRO A 116 -8.05 -8.56 -14.19
CA PRO A 116 -6.87 -9.41 -14.08
C PRO A 116 -5.59 -8.56 -14.20
N TYR A 117 -4.93 -8.31 -13.08
CA TYR A 117 -3.73 -7.48 -12.98
C TYR A 117 -2.45 -8.32 -13.09
N PRO A 118 -1.28 -7.74 -13.44
CA PRO A 118 -0.04 -8.52 -13.52
C PRO A 118 0.45 -8.93 -12.14
N LEU A 119 0.36 -8.03 -11.15
CA LEU A 119 0.72 -8.26 -9.75
C LEU A 119 0.28 -7.05 -8.92
N TRP A 120 -0.41 -7.25 -7.80
CA TRP A 120 -0.72 -6.17 -6.87
C TRP A 120 0.10 -6.38 -5.61
N TRP A 121 1.17 -5.59 -5.47
CA TRP A 121 2.27 -5.96 -4.58
C TRP A 121 2.50 -4.92 -3.48
N GLY A 122 2.27 -5.38 -2.26
CA GLY A 122 2.54 -4.76 -0.99
C GLY A 122 3.69 -5.40 -0.21
N PHE A 123 3.97 -4.84 0.95
CA PHE A 123 4.68 -5.49 2.04
C PHE A 123 3.91 -5.18 3.33
N GLY A 124 4.14 -5.97 4.39
CA GLY A 124 3.37 -5.82 5.61
C GLY A 124 3.84 -6.71 6.74
N ALA A 125 2.95 -6.93 7.70
CA ALA A 125 3.13 -7.83 8.80
C ALA A 125 1.83 -8.59 9.11
N GLY A 126 1.98 -9.80 9.63
CA GLY A 126 0.91 -10.41 10.42
C GLY A 126 0.80 -9.73 11.79
N SER A 127 0.33 -10.48 12.77
CA SER A 127 0.25 -9.99 14.12
C SER A 127 1.64 -9.80 14.75
N LEU A 128 1.86 -8.65 15.41
CA LEU A 128 3.14 -8.30 16.03
C LEU A 128 2.95 -7.86 17.50
N PRO A 129 3.85 -8.27 18.43
CA PRO A 129 3.80 -7.85 19.83
C PRO A 129 4.45 -6.49 20.05
N LEU A 130 3.89 -5.44 19.46
CA LEU A 130 4.48 -4.09 19.48
C LEU A 130 4.85 -3.63 20.90
N ASN A 131 3.98 -3.87 21.88
CA ASN A 131 4.17 -3.49 23.29
C ASN A 131 5.35 -4.20 23.98
N ASP A 132 5.91 -5.27 23.41
CA ASP A 132 7.07 -5.95 23.97
C ASP A 132 8.39 -5.27 23.55
N PHE A 133 8.32 -4.38 22.55
CA PHE A 133 9.46 -3.69 21.99
C PHE A 133 9.63 -2.28 22.58
N GLN A 134 10.88 -1.85 22.71
CA GLN A 134 11.24 -0.49 23.03
C GLN A 134 10.67 0.46 21.97
N ASN A 135 10.04 1.55 22.44
CA ASN A 135 9.34 2.54 21.62
C ASN A 135 8.16 1.98 20.81
N ASP A 136 7.66 0.78 21.14
CA ASP A 136 6.61 0.08 20.40
C ASP A 136 6.91 -0.03 18.89
N ASN A 137 8.20 -0.21 18.56
CA ASN A 137 8.72 -0.06 17.20
C ASN A 137 9.32 -1.36 16.65
N VAL A 138 8.79 -1.78 15.49
CA VAL A 138 9.34 -2.84 14.64
C VAL A 138 9.58 -2.22 13.27
N VAL A 139 10.76 -2.46 12.69
CA VAL A 139 11.18 -1.83 11.43
C VAL A 139 11.49 -2.88 10.39
N LEU A 140 10.85 -2.76 9.22
CA LEU A 140 11.28 -3.41 7.98
C LEU A 140 12.39 -2.59 7.34
N GLU A 141 13.46 -3.24 6.91
CA GLU A 141 14.56 -2.63 6.17
C GLU A 141 14.75 -3.31 4.81
N LEU A 142 14.88 -2.50 3.76
CA LEU A 142 15.47 -2.92 2.49
C LEU A 142 16.99 -2.84 2.63
N VAL A 143 17.65 -3.99 2.53
CA VAL A 143 19.11 -4.13 2.77
C VAL A 143 19.88 -4.03 1.46
N ASP A 144 19.42 -4.69 0.41
CA ASP A 144 20.12 -4.71 -0.87
C ASP A 144 19.20 -5.06 -2.04
N VAL A 145 19.55 -4.59 -3.22
CA VAL A 145 18.98 -5.05 -4.49
C VAL A 145 20.10 -5.49 -5.42
N ASP A 146 20.05 -6.73 -5.86
CA ASP A 146 20.92 -7.29 -6.89
C ASP A 146 20.11 -7.49 -8.16
N GLY A 147 20.47 -6.82 -9.25
CA GLY A 147 19.70 -6.82 -10.50
C GLY A 147 20.11 -5.71 -11.48
N PRO A 148 19.53 -5.71 -12.70
CA PRO A 148 19.87 -4.77 -13.76
C PRO A 148 19.30 -3.35 -13.53
N GLY A 149 18.18 -3.23 -12.80
CA GLY A 149 17.47 -1.98 -12.55
C GLY A 149 17.49 -1.52 -11.09
N GLU A 150 17.10 -0.26 -10.91
CA GLU A 150 16.69 0.29 -9.62
C GLU A 150 15.28 -0.18 -9.29
N VAL A 151 14.95 -0.22 -7.99
CA VAL A 151 13.62 -0.59 -7.49
C VAL A 151 13.09 0.52 -6.60
N HIS A 152 11.84 0.91 -6.83
CA HIS A 152 11.17 2.00 -6.11
C HIS A 152 9.76 1.59 -5.70
N PHE A 153 9.42 1.72 -4.41
CA PHE A 153 8.11 1.47 -3.82
C PHE A 153 7.51 2.82 -3.41
N PHE A 154 6.37 3.18 -3.99
CA PHE A 154 5.71 4.45 -3.68
C PHE A 154 4.20 4.38 -3.97
N THR A 155 3.44 5.36 -3.48
CA THR A 155 2.12 5.72 -4.03
C THR A 155 2.22 7.10 -4.66
N HIS A 156 1.52 7.31 -5.77
CA HIS A 156 1.47 8.57 -6.51
C HIS A 156 0.01 8.92 -6.82
N TYR A 157 -0.36 10.17 -6.56
CA TYR A 157 -1.68 10.76 -6.76
C TYR A 157 -1.51 12.20 -7.29
N ASP A 158 -2.53 12.73 -7.97
CA ASP A 158 -2.46 14.02 -8.69
C ASP A 158 -2.40 15.27 -7.78
N ASN A 159 -2.38 15.14 -6.45
CA ASN A 159 -2.35 16.25 -5.49
C ASN A 159 -0.91 16.65 -5.11
N TYR A 160 -0.19 17.31 -6.02
CA TYR A 160 1.16 17.84 -5.77
C TYR A 160 1.20 18.82 -4.57
N PRO A 161 2.24 18.79 -3.70
CA PRO A 161 3.30 17.79 -3.55
C PRO A 161 2.96 16.65 -2.56
N ALA A 162 1.75 16.64 -1.99
CA ALA A 162 1.30 15.63 -1.01
C ALA A 162 0.99 14.25 -1.64
N GLY A 163 0.84 14.19 -2.96
CA GLY A 163 0.41 13.00 -3.68
C GLY A 163 1.47 11.93 -3.86
N LEU A 164 2.75 12.20 -3.58
CA LEU A 164 3.81 11.21 -3.63
C LEU A 164 4.23 10.76 -2.23
N ARG A 165 4.02 9.49 -1.91
CA ARG A 165 4.55 8.85 -0.68
C ARG A 165 5.54 7.77 -1.05
N LYS A 166 6.81 7.96 -0.68
CA LYS A 166 7.91 7.00 -0.95
C LYS A 166 8.09 6.06 0.24
N PHE A 167 8.05 4.76 -0.01
CA PHE A 167 8.15 3.73 1.02
C PHE A 167 9.56 3.13 1.11
N LEU A 168 10.06 2.54 0.03
CA LEU A 168 11.34 1.85 -0.03
C LEU A 168 11.98 2.07 -1.41
N GLY A 169 13.30 2.08 -1.49
CA GLY A 169 14.00 2.13 -2.76
C GLY A 169 15.48 1.72 -2.65
N SER A 170 16.08 1.38 -3.78
CA SER A 170 17.42 0.80 -3.82
C SER A 170 18.57 1.82 -3.90
N THR A 171 18.27 3.11 -4.09
CA THR A 171 19.29 4.15 -4.29
C THR A 171 19.70 4.83 -2.99
N ALA A 172 20.88 5.47 -2.96
CA ALA A 172 21.40 6.14 -1.76
C ALA A 172 20.45 7.20 -1.16
N GLN A 173 19.63 7.82 -1.99
CA GLN A 173 18.66 8.87 -1.61
C GLN A 173 17.28 8.31 -1.26
N SER A 174 17.05 7.01 -1.45
CA SER A 174 15.75 6.39 -1.21
C SER A 174 15.47 6.18 0.27
N THR A 175 14.19 6.19 0.63
CA THR A 175 13.74 5.56 1.87
C THR A 175 14.16 4.09 1.86
N ARG A 176 14.68 3.59 2.98
CA ARG A 176 15.10 2.17 3.10
C ARG A 176 14.52 1.46 4.32
N ILE A 177 13.75 2.17 5.13
CA ILE A 177 13.14 1.66 6.35
C ILE A 177 11.65 1.97 6.35
N TRP A 178 10.85 1.07 6.89
CA TRP A 178 9.43 1.28 7.10
C TRP A 178 8.99 0.73 8.47
N PRO A 179 8.25 1.48 9.29
CA PRO A 179 7.67 0.92 10.50
C PRO A 179 6.61 -0.11 10.17
N LEU A 180 6.63 -1.25 10.83
CA LEU A 180 5.57 -2.23 10.76
C LEU A 180 4.64 -2.08 11.97
N THR A 181 3.34 -2.11 11.72
CA THR A 181 2.33 -2.32 12.76
C THR A 181 1.68 -3.69 12.64
N SER A 182 0.85 -4.07 13.60
CA SER A 182 0.20 -5.36 13.56
C SER A 182 -0.88 -5.43 12.49
N GLY A 183 -0.86 -6.49 11.68
CA GLY A 183 -1.79 -6.68 10.56
C GLY A 183 -1.57 -5.69 9.41
N ASP A 184 -0.51 -4.89 9.47
CA ASP A 184 -0.24 -3.84 8.49
C ASP A 184 0.03 -4.46 7.12
N HIS A 185 -0.38 -3.77 6.07
CA HIS A 185 0.12 -4.02 4.73
C HIS A 185 0.04 -2.75 3.89
N THR A 186 0.64 -2.77 2.72
CA THR A 186 0.77 -1.61 1.85
C THR A 186 0.28 -1.92 0.45
N HIS A 187 -0.15 -0.90 -0.29
CA HIS A 187 -0.50 -1.02 -1.70
C HIS A 187 0.41 -0.11 -2.51
N ASN A 188 1.42 -0.70 -3.14
CA ASN A 188 2.53 0.06 -3.71
C ASN A 188 2.46 0.05 -5.23
N THR A 189 2.79 1.19 -5.84
CA THR A 189 3.41 1.17 -7.15
C THR A 189 4.84 0.72 -6.95
N ILE A 190 5.22 -0.40 -7.57
CA ILE A 190 6.58 -0.94 -7.49
C ILE A 190 7.19 -0.88 -8.88
N LEU A 191 8.13 0.04 -9.06
CA LEU A 191 8.74 0.37 -10.33
C LEU A 191 10.15 -0.22 -10.44
N PHE A 192 10.46 -0.78 -11.61
CA PHE A 192 11.78 -1.28 -11.97
C PHE A 192 12.30 -0.54 -13.19
N THR A 193 13.50 0.07 -13.10
CA THR A 193 14.02 0.89 -14.20
C THR A 193 14.54 0.07 -15.39
N LYS A 194 14.79 -1.23 -15.20
CA LYS A 194 15.10 -2.21 -16.25
C LYS A 194 14.42 -3.55 -15.93
N PRO A 195 13.91 -4.30 -16.93
CA PRO A 195 13.42 -5.65 -16.72
C PRO A 195 14.58 -6.65 -16.56
N GLY A 196 14.24 -7.81 -16.02
CA GLY A 196 15.15 -8.92 -15.76
C GLY A 196 14.97 -9.47 -14.34
N ARG A 197 15.82 -10.43 -14.00
CA ARG A 197 15.87 -11.04 -12.67
C ARG A 197 16.48 -10.07 -11.66
N HIS A 198 15.77 -9.87 -10.55
CA HIS A 198 16.21 -9.12 -9.38
C HIS A 198 16.16 -10.01 -8.13
N ILE A 199 17.03 -9.73 -7.17
CA ILE A 199 16.95 -10.24 -5.80
C ILE A 199 16.86 -9.04 -4.87
N ILE A 200 15.76 -8.95 -4.12
CA ILE A 200 15.58 -7.92 -3.09
C ILE A 200 15.83 -8.57 -1.73
N THR A 201 16.73 -7.98 -0.96
CA THR A 201 17.11 -8.46 0.36
C THR A 201 16.47 -7.59 1.43
N TYR A 202 15.72 -8.21 2.32
CA TYR A 202 15.04 -7.56 3.42
C TYR A 202 15.53 -8.08 4.76
N ARG A 203 15.26 -7.33 5.82
CA ARG A 203 15.23 -7.83 7.19
C ARG A 203 14.22 -7.06 8.02
N THR A 204 13.68 -7.69 9.05
CA THR A 204 12.95 -7.01 10.11
C THR A 204 13.81 -6.94 11.36
N ILE A 205 13.80 -5.78 12.02
CA ILE A 205 14.53 -5.53 13.26
C ILE A 205 13.65 -4.82 14.29
N ALA A 206 13.80 -5.21 15.55
CA ALA A 206 13.22 -4.54 16.69
C ALA A 206 14.17 -4.60 17.88
N LYS A 207 13.84 -3.86 18.93
CA LYS A 207 14.57 -3.90 20.20
C LYS A 207 13.59 -4.22 21.30
N LEU A 208 13.84 -5.25 22.09
CA LEU A 208 13.03 -5.57 23.27
C LEU A 208 13.21 -4.51 24.36
N LYS A 209 12.25 -4.42 25.28
CA LYS A 209 12.30 -3.48 26.41
C LYS A 209 13.53 -3.66 27.32
N ASP A 210 14.13 -4.85 27.34
CA ASP A 210 15.38 -5.13 28.06
C ASP A 210 16.65 -4.65 27.33
N GLY A 211 16.51 -4.11 26.12
CA GLY A 211 17.59 -3.61 25.26
C GLY A 211 18.14 -4.63 24.27
N THR A 212 17.66 -5.88 24.29
CA THR A 212 18.09 -6.93 23.35
C THR A 212 17.58 -6.63 21.94
N THR A 213 18.46 -6.62 20.95
CA THR A 213 18.08 -6.51 19.53
C THR A 213 17.60 -7.88 19.03
N VAL A 214 16.47 -7.89 18.33
CA VAL A 214 15.89 -9.07 17.68
C VAL A 214 15.73 -8.77 16.20
N GLU A 215 16.18 -9.69 15.33
CA GLU A 215 16.08 -9.54 13.88
C GLU A 215 15.73 -10.86 13.19
N SER A 216 15.17 -10.78 11.98
CA SER A 216 14.86 -11.96 11.13
C SER A 216 16.07 -12.60 10.47
N GLY A 217 17.23 -11.93 10.51
CA GLY A 217 18.30 -12.13 9.53
C GLY A 217 17.91 -11.62 8.13
N GLU A 218 18.87 -11.62 7.21
CA GLU A 218 18.64 -11.22 5.82
C GLU A 218 17.89 -12.30 5.03
N LYS A 219 16.78 -11.91 4.40
CA LYS A 219 15.93 -12.77 3.59
C LYS A 219 15.93 -12.26 2.15
N ARG A 220 16.14 -13.16 1.19
CA ARG A 220 16.35 -12.82 -0.24
C ARG A 220 15.14 -13.24 -1.07
N GLN A 221 14.29 -12.28 -1.44
CA GLN A 221 13.15 -12.52 -2.34
C GLN A 221 13.61 -12.42 -3.80
N THR A 222 13.32 -13.44 -4.60
CA THR A 222 13.58 -13.41 -6.04
C THR A 222 12.41 -12.82 -6.81
N VAL A 223 12.70 -11.98 -7.79
CA VAL A 223 11.70 -11.27 -8.61
C VAL A 223 12.10 -11.35 -10.08
N GLN A 224 11.21 -11.82 -10.94
CA GLN A 224 11.35 -11.76 -12.40
C GLN A 224 10.46 -10.63 -12.93
N VAL A 225 11.07 -9.65 -13.59
CA VAL A 225 10.36 -8.46 -14.12
C VAL A 225 10.41 -8.45 -15.63
N GLY A 226 9.24 -8.42 -16.28
CA GLY A 226 9.15 -8.63 -17.72
C GLY A 226 9.73 -9.98 -18.14
N GLY A 227 9.94 -10.16 -19.45
CA GLY A 227 10.41 -11.43 -19.99
C GLY A 227 9.40 -12.55 -19.78
N THR A 228 9.88 -13.79 -19.83
CA THR A 228 9.03 -14.98 -19.70
C THR A 228 8.74 -15.32 -18.24
N GLU A 229 7.52 -15.78 -17.99
CA GLU A 229 7.14 -16.38 -16.71
C GLU A 229 8.02 -17.62 -16.44
N PRO A 230 8.64 -17.76 -15.24
CA PRO A 230 9.39 -18.96 -14.88
C PRO A 230 8.55 -20.24 -15.03
N ARG A 231 9.17 -21.32 -15.51
CA ARG A 231 8.50 -22.60 -15.74
C ARG A 231 8.30 -23.35 -14.44
N LYS A 232 7.24 -24.15 -14.39
CA LYS A 232 6.92 -24.99 -13.23
C LYS A 232 8.00 -26.05 -12.94
N GLU A 233 8.62 -26.61 -13.97
CA GLU A 233 9.62 -27.67 -13.83
C GLU A 233 11.01 -27.06 -13.88
N ALA A 234 11.89 -27.45 -12.96
CA ALA A 234 13.25 -26.94 -12.90
C ALA A 234 14.03 -27.20 -14.20
N SER A 235 14.68 -26.15 -14.71
CA SER A 235 15.58 -26.22 -15.86
C SER A 235 17.03 -26.36 -15.44
N GLN A 236 17.87 -26.97 -16.28
CA GLN A 236 19.33 -26.86 -16.16
C GLN A 236 19.78 -25.40 -16.35
N SER A 237 20.92 -25.04 -15.76
CA SER A 237 21.49 -23.69 -15.89
C SER A 237 21.80 -23.37 -17.36
N LEU A 238 21.83 -22.08 -17.70
CA LEU A 238 22.16 -21.61 -19.04
C LEU A 238 23.54 -22.14 -19.47
N GLU A 239 24.51 -22.11 -18.57
CA GLU A 239 25.88 -22.56 -18.80
C GLU A 239 25.93 -24.06 -19.09
N GLU A 240 25.21 -24.89 -18.32
CA GLU A 240 25.13 -26.33 -18.56
C GLU A 240 24.45 -26.66 -19.89
N ARG A 241 23.30 -26.01 -20.16
CA ARG A 241 22.58 -26.19 -21.43
C ARG A 241 23.44 -25.77 -22.61
N TYR A 242 24.12 -24.63 -22.52
CA TYR A 242 25.01 -24.14 -23.56
C TYR A 242 26.20 -25.08 -23.76
N ALA A 243 26.85 -25.53 -22.68
CA ALA A 243 28.00 -26.43 -22.74
C ALA A 243 27.66 -27.77 -23.41
N ALA A 244 26.46 -28.29 -23.17
CA ALA A 244 25.96 -29.54 -23.76
C ALA A 244 25.47 -29.39 -25.22
N ALA A 245 25.20 -28.17 -25.68
CA ALA A 245 24.63 -27.93 -27.00
C ALA A 245 25.66 -28.09 -28.14
N PRO A 246 25.22 -28.54 -29.34
CA PRO A 246 26.09 -28.66 -30.52
C PRO A 246 26.76 -27.33 -30.91
N GLU A 247 28.06 -27.34 -31.20
CA GLU A 247 28.76 -26.15 -31.71
C GLU A 247 28.34 -25.77 -33.13
N GLY A 248 28.17 -26.76 -34.00
CA GLY A 248 27.69 -26.59 -35.39
C GLY A 248 28.50 -25.59 -36.23
N ASN A 249 27.94 -25.20 -37.39
CA ASN A 249 28.51 -24.16 -38.26
C ASN A 249 27.59 -22.92 -38.27
N LEU A 250 28.01 -21.85 -37.58
CA LEU A 250 27.22 -20.62 -37.44
C LEU A 250 26.99 -19.85 -38.74
N ALA A 251 27.90 -19.95 -39.71
CA ALA A 251 27.72 -19.31 -41.01
C ALA A 251 26.64 -20.02 -41.86
N GLU A 252 26.54 -21.34 -41.73
CA GLU A 252 25.48 -22.12 -42.37
C GLU A 252 24.13 -21.94 -41.66
N ALA A 253 24.17 -21.85 -40.32
CA ALA A 253 22.99 -21.65 -39.49
C ALA A 253 22.27 -20.31 -39.77
N GLY A 254 23.04 -19.26 -40.07
CA GLY A 254 22.55 -17.98 -40.57
C GLY A 254 21.49 -17.35 -39.66
N TYR A 255 21.77 -17.25 -38.36
CA TYR A 255 20.86 -16.64 -37.41
C TYR A 255 20.89 -15.12 -37.52
N GLU A 256 19.73 -14.50 -37.39
CA GLU A 256 19.54 -13.07 -37.26
C GLU A 256 18.71 -12.80 -36.01
N LEU A 257 19.19 -11.91 -35.16
CA LEU A 257 18.46 -11.37 -34.03
C LEU A 257 18.23 -9.87 -34.29
N SER A 258 16.98 -9.44 -34.23
CA SER A 258 16.61 -8.03 -34.33
C SER A 258 15.76 -7.60 -33.14
N ILE A 259 15.92 -6.32 -32.77
CA ILE A 259 15.12 -5.65 -31.76
C ILE A 259 14.63 -4.36 -32.41
N ALA A 260 13.33 -4.10 -32.43
CA ALA A 260 12.76 -2.91 -33.04
C ALA A 260 11.42 -2.52 -32.38
N PRO A 261 10.95 -1.27 -32.49
CA PRO A 261 9.65 -0.87 -31.96
C PRO A 261 8.51 -1.80 -32.41
N TYR A 262 7.70 -2.25 -31.46
CA TYR A 262 6.59 -3.18 -31.70
C TYR A 262 5.39 -2.44 -32.30
N LYS A 263 4.85 -2.98 -33.40
CA LYS A 263 3.71 -2.40 -34.13
C LYS A 263 2.67 -3.49 -34.43
N PRO A 264 1.87 -3.89 -33.43
CA PRO A 264 0.82 -4.89 -33.64
C PRO A 264 -0.29 -4.35 -34.54
N ALA A 265 -0.97 -5.25 -35.25
CA ALA A 265 -2.14 -4.89 -36.07
C ALA A 265 -3.31 -4.36 -35.22
N GLN A 266 -3.43 -4.83 -33.98
CA GLN A 266 -4.46 -4.42 -33.02
C GLN A 266 -3.77 -4.03 -31.70
N PRO A 267 -3.34 -2.76 -31.55
CA PRO A 267 -2.59 -2.34 -30.37
C PRO A 267 -3.47 -2.28 -29.13
N LYS A 268 -2.95 -2.82 -28.03
CA LYS A 268 -3.45 -2.56 -26.67
C LYS A 268 -2.78 -1.29 -26.10
N GLU A 269 -3.38 -0.75 -25.05
CA GLU A 269 -2.77 0.36 -24.33
C GLU A 269 -1.39 -0.06 -23.78
N GLY A 270 -0.37 0.77 -24.01
CA GLY A 270 1.02 0.46 -23.65
C GLY A 270 1.84 -0.26 -24.73
N ASP A 271 1.22 -0.87 -25.75
CA ASP A 271 1.96 -1.62 -26.79
C ASP A 271 2.93 -0.72 -27.59
N LYS A 272 2.60 0.57 -27.73
CA LYS A 272 3.46 1.58 -28.37
C LYS A 272 4.82 1.76 -27.70
N ASN A 273 4.96 1.32 -26.45
CA ASN A 273 6.19 1.42 -25.67
C ASN A 273 7.02 0.12 -25.71
N LEU A 274 6.52 -0.93 -26.38
CA LEU A 274 7.19 -2.21 -26.48
C LEU A 274 8.13 -2.26 -27.68
N GLU A 275 9.10 -3.15 -27.60
CA GLU A 275 9.95 -3.56 -28.74
C GLU A 275 9.81 -5.05 -28.98
N LEU A 276 9.85 -5.42 -30.24
CA LEU A 276 9.82 -6.79 -30.71
C LEU A 276 11.24 -7.33 -30.78
N VAL A 277 11.54 -8.33 -29.96
CA VAL A 277 12.67 -9.22 -30.21
C VAL A 277 12.23 -10.23 -31.26
N LYS A 278 12.99 -10.35 -32.34
CA LYS A 278 12.76 -11.33 -33.40
C LYS A 278 14.05 -12.12 -33.63
N PHE A 279 13.94 -13.43 -33.60
CA PHE A 279 15.00 -14.35 -33.99
C PHE A 279 14.58 -15.14 -35.22
N GLN A 280 15.49 -15.26 -36.18
CA GLN A 280 15.27 -15.99 -37.41
C GLN A 280 16.50 -16.79 -37.80
N ALA A 281 16.34 -18.09 -38.03
CA ALA A 281 17.35 -18.96 -38.61
C ALA A 281 17.12 -19.13 -40.10
N LYS A 282 18.20 -19.40 -40.85
CA LYS A 282 18.12 -19.74 -42.27
C LYS A 282 17.50 -21.12 -42.48
N ASP A 283 17.82 -22.09 -41.62
CA ASP A 283 17.20 -23.41 -41.60
C ASP A 283 15.96 -23.40 -40.72
N THR A 284 14.79 -23.52 -41.36
CA THR A 284 13.49 -23.53 -40.68
C THR A 284 13.19 -24.86 -39.98
N SER A 285 14.07 -25.85 -40.02
CA SER A 285 13.92 -27.08 -39.23
C SER A 285 14.51 -26.95 -37.82
N VAL A 286 15.36 -25.95 -37.59
CA VAL A 286 15.99 -25.71 -36.30
C VAL A 286 14.95 -25.27 -35.27
N SER A 287 14.97 -25.88 -34.10
CA SER A 287 14.17 -25.44 -32.95
C SER A 287 15.05 -25.42 -31.72
N GLY A 288 14.64 -24.72 -30.67
CA GLY A 288 15.45 -24.60 -29.46
C GLY A 288 14.96 -23.49 -28.54
N THR A 289 15.85 -22.97 -27.72
CA THR A 289 15.56 -21.89 -26.78
C THR A 289 16.49 -20.71 -27.05
N LEU A 290 15.91 -19.52 -27.17
CA LEU A 290 16.61 -18.25 -27.19
C LEU A 290 16.52 -17.63 -25.79
N THR A 291 17.60 -17.69 -25.04
CA THR A 291 17.73 -17.02 -23.74
C THR A 291 18.18 -15.58 -23.95
N LEU A 292 17.43 -14.62 -23.42
CA LEU A 292 17.79 -13.21 -23.38
C LEU A 292 18.33 -12.83 -22.00
N LEU A 293 19.40 -12.05 -21.99
CA LEU A 293 20.02 -11.47 -20.81
C LEU A 293 19.96 -9.94 -20.90
N ASN A 294 19.77 -9.27 -19.76
CA ASN A 294 19.89 -7.82 -19.62
C ASN A 294 20.91 -7.48 -18.55
N ASP A 295 21.99 -6.79 -18.93
CA ASP A 295 23.15 -6.51 -18.06
C ASP A 295 23.72 -7.80 -17.41
N GLY A 296 23.65 -8.92 -18.15
CA GLY A 296 24.07 -10.26 -17.73
C GLY A 296 23.05 -11.02 -16.86
N TYR A 297 21.96 -10.38 -16.41
CA TYR A 297 20.88 -11.04 -15.67
C TYR A 297 19.89 -11.71 -16.62
N HIS A 298 19.35 -12.86 -16.23
CA HIS A 298 18.28 -13.54 -16.97
C HIS A 298 17.09 -12.59 -17.20
N LEU A 299 16.59 -12.56 -18.44
CA LEU A 299 15.35 -11.86 -18.79
C LEU A 299 14.29 -12.84 -19.28
N ALA A 300 14.57 -13.65 -20.30
CA ALA A 300 13.56 -14.50 -20.91
C ALA A 300 14.16 -15.76 -21.54
N ASP A 301 13.42 -16.88 -21.50
CA ASP A 301 13.68 -18.11 -22.25
C ASP A 301 12.57 -18.31 -23.28
N ILE A 302 12.84 -17.88 -24.53
CA ILE A 302 11.85 -17.85 -25.62
C ILE A 302 12.03 -19.11 -26.48
N ASP A 303 10.94 -19.84 -26.72
CA ASP A 303 10.98 -21.00 -27.60
C ASP A 303 11.12 -20.57 -29.06
N VAL A 304 12.12 -21.14 -29.74
CA VAL A 304 12.32 -21.02 -31.18
C VAL A 304 11.71 -22.24 -31.84
N VAL A 305 10.74 -22.00 -32.69
CA VAL A 305 10.01 -23.05 -33.41
C VAL A 305 10.13 -22.79 -34.90
N ASN A 306 10.53 -23.82 -35.66
CA ASN A 306 10.75 -23.74 -37.10
C ASN A 306 11.70 -22.60 -37.52
N GLY A 307 12.76 -22.40 -36.74
CA GLY A 307 13.77 -21.37 -36.96
C GLY A 307 13.28 -19.96 -36.64
N TYR A 308 12.17 -19.80 -35.91
CA TYR A 308 11.55 -18.50 -35.70
C TYR A 308 11.14 -18.28 -34.24
N ALA A 309 11.33 -17.06 -33.74
CA ALA A 309 10.73 -16.59 -32.51
C ALA A 309 10.45 -15.08 -32.57
N GLU A 310 9.35 -14.67 -31.92
CA GLU A 310 8.99 -13.27 -31.70
C GLU A 310 8.57 -13.08 -30.25
N TRP A 311 9.09 -12.03 -29.61
CA TRP A 311 8.76 -11.68 -28.24
C TRP A 311 8.70 -10.16 -28.06
N PRO A 312 7.49 -9.56 -28.03
CA PRO A 312 7.33 -8.15 -27.70
C PRO A 312 7.44 -7.91 -26.20
N ASP A 313 8.29 -6.98 -25.78
CA ASP A 313 8.53 -6.67 -24.36
C ASP A 313 8.88 -5.19 -24.12
N LEU A 314 8.81 -4.75 -22.86
CA LEU A 314 9.20 -3.41 -22.41
C LEU A 314 10.61 -3.44 -21.80
N PHE A 315 11.59 -2.85 -22.47
CA PHE A 315 12.95 -2.75 -21.92
C PHE A 315 13.18 -1.51 -21.03
N GLY A 316 12.16 -0.66 -20.88
CA GLY A 316 12.22 0.57 -20.08
C GLY A 316 13.00 1.71 -20.75
N ALA A 317 12.92 2.93 -20.20
CA ALA A 317 13.59 4.09 -20.78
C ALA A 317 15.12 4.10 -20.59
N LYS A 318 15.64 3.42 -19.56
CA LYS A 318 17.09 3.32 -19.32
C LYS A 318 17.76 2.43 -20.36
N THR A 319 19.03 2.74 -20.67
CA THR A 319 19.85 1.91 -21.55
C THR A 319 20.01 0.50 -20.99
N SER A 320 19.74 -0.50 -21.81
CA SER A 320 19.87 -1.93 -21.47
C SER A 320 21.01 -2.56 -22.27
N MET A 321 21.78 -3.44 -21.65
CA MET A 321 22.86 -4.19 -22.32
C MET A 321 22.35 -5.61 -22.60
N LEU A 322 21.76 -5.79 -23.78
CA LEU A 322 21.08 -7.03 -24.14
C LEU A 322 22.05 -8.01 -24.78
N GLN A 323 21.95 -9.28 -24.40
CA GLN A 323 22.68 -10.38 -25.03
C GLN A 323 21.74 -11.56 -25.21
N ALA A 324 21.85 -12.28 -26.32
CA ALA A 324 21.07 -13.47 -26.58
C ALA A 324 21.97 -14.71 -26.65
N VAL A 325 21.43 -15.84 -26.19
CA VAL A 325 22.06 -17.15 -26.27
C VAL A 325 21.06 -18.09 -26.92
N PHE A 326 21.38 -18.62 -28.09
CA PHE A 326 20.56 -19.62 -28.75
C PHE A 326 21.12 -21.02 -28.47
N ILE A 327 20.26 -21.89 -27.93
CA ILE A 327 20.55 -23.29 -27.63
C ILE A 327 19.62 -24.15 -28.49
N PRO A 328 20.14 -24.82 -29.54
CA PRO A 328 19.32 -25.68 -30.37
C PRO A 328 18.92 -26.96 -29.63
N ALA A 329 17.68 -27.42 -29.87
CA ALA A 329 17.17 -28.72 -29.43
C ALA A 329 17.44 -29.83 -30.47
N THR A 330 17.83 -29.46 -31.68
CA THR A 330 18.14 -30.40 -32.78
C THR A 330 19.64 -30.46 -33.04
N GLU A 331 20.14 -31.61 -33.50
CA GLU A 331 21.55 -31.77 -33.89
C GLU A 331 21.94 -30.92 -35.12
N SER A 332 20.94 -30.47 -35.90
CA SER A 332 21.14 -29.59 -37.07
C SER A 332 21.46 -28.13 -36.71
N GLY A 333 21.19 -27.71 -35.47
CA GLY A 333 21.46 -26.35 -35.02
C GLY A 333 22.87 -26.16 -34.45
N ALA A 334 23.36 -24.93 -34.48
CA ALA A 334 24.56 -24.47 -33.79
C ALA A 334 24.21 -23.62 -32.56
N ARG A 335 24.87 -23.83 -31.42
CA ARG A 335 24.77 -22.93 -30.25
C ARG A 335 25.40 -21.58 -30.58
N TRP A 336 24.81 -20.50 -30.11
CA TRP A 336 25.27 -19.15 -30.45
C TRP A 336 25.14 -18.20 -29.26
N ILE A 337 26.14 -17.32 -29.10
CA ILE A 337 26.08 -16.17 -28.20
C ILE A 337 26.18 -14.92 -29.07
N SER A 338 25.21 -14.02 -28.95
CA SER A 338 25.22 -12.75 -29.68
C SER A 338 26.30 -11.80 -29.12
N PRO A 339 26.74 -10.80 -29.90
CA PRO A 339 27.38 -9.62 -29.32
C PRO A 339 26.39 -8.89 -28.40
N VAL A 340 26.93 -8.05 -27.51
CA VAL A 340 26.13 -7.18 -26.64
C VAL A 340 25.51 -6.05 -27.45
N ILE A 341 24.21 -5.85 -27.31
CA ILE A 341 23.44 -4.78 -27.91
C ILE A 341 23.21 -3.70 -26.83
N SER A 342 23.85 -2.54 -26.98
CA SER A 342 23.59 -1.36 -26.15
C SER A 342 22.32 -0.67 -26.66
N ARG A 343 21.19 -0.99 -26.04
CA ARG A 343 19.85 -0.59 -26.51
C ARG A 343 19.40 0.68 -25.81
N SER A 344 18.99 1.69 -26.58
CA SER A 344 18.22 2.86 -26.11
C SER A 344 16.72 2.70 -26.38
N PHE A 345 15.89 3.51 -25.74
CA PHE A 345 14.43 3.39 -25.82
C PHE A 345 13.88 3.49 -27.26
N LEU A 346 13.11 2.48 -27.68
CA LEU A 346 12.48 2.37 -29.00
C LEU A 346 13.49 2.46 -30.17
N SER A 347 14.70 1.94 -29.95
CA SER A 347 15.75 1.89 -30.97
C SER A 347 15.70 0.58 -31.75
N SER A 348 16.25 0.58 -32.97
CA SER A 348 16.34 -0.63 -33.79
C SER A 348 17.78 -1.14 -33.85
N HIS A 349 17.96 -2.44 -33.63
CA HIS A 349 19.23 -3.13 -33.64
C HIS A 349 19.11 -4.46 -34.37
N THR A 350 20.19 -4.91 -35.02
CA THR A 350 20.26 -6.23 -35.68
C THR A 350 21.67 -6.77 -35.57
N VAL A 351 21.79 -8.04 -35.23
CA VAL A 351 23.05 -8.78 -35.12
C VAL A 351 22.86 -10.16 -35.75
N SER A 352 23.93 -10.76 -36.25
CA SER A 352 23.87 -12.06 -36.92
C SER A 352 24.82 -13.08 -36.28
N SER A 353 24.64 -14.36 -36.61
CA SER A 353 25.52 -15.44 -36.16
C SER A 353 26.97 -15.33 -36.65
N GLU A 354 27.26 -14.46 -37.62
CA GLU A 354 28.63 -14.09 -38.01
C GLU A 354 29.38 -13.36 -36.88
N GLN A 355 28.63 -12.72 -35.99
CA GLN A 355 29.13 -12.08 -34.78
C GLN A 355 28.94 -13.04 -33.60
N ASN A 356 30.00 -13.74 -33.22
CA ASN A 356 29.97 -14.67 -32.09
C ASN A 356 31.18 -14.43 -31.17
N PRO A 357 31.08 -13.54 -30.16
CA PRO A 357 32.16 -13.37 -29.19
C PRO A 357 32.44 -14.63 -28.38
N GLY A 358 31.49 -15.59 -28.33
CA GLY A 358 31.64 -16.85 -27.60
C GLY A 358 31.71 -16.71 -26.07
N GLN A 359 31.44 -15.52 -25.54
CA GLN A 359 31.54 -15.21 -24.11
C GLN A 359 30.30 -14.47 -23.62
N LEU A 360 29.74 -14.95 -22.50
CA LEU A 360 28.66 -14.29 -21.78
C LEU A 360 29.19 -13.13 -20.95
N VAL A 361 28.42 -12.05 -20.91
CA VAL A 361 28.64 -10.96 -19.95
C VAL A 361 28.16 -11.43 -18.58
N ALA A 362 29.05 -11.34 -17.59
CA ALA A 362 28.68 -11.63 -16.21
C ALA A 362 27.64 -10.62 -15.69
N PRO A 363 26.69 -11.04 -14.84
CA PRO A 363 25.73 -10.13 -14.21
C PRO A 363 26.46 -8.96 -13.55
N THR A 364 26.08 -7.73 -13.93
CA THR A 364 26.65 -6.51 -13.37
C THR A 364 25.57 -5.76 -12.61
N LYS A 365 25.61 -5.86 -11.28
CA LYS A 365 24.68 -5.13 -10.41
C LYS A 365 24.65 -3.66 -10.78
N ASN A 366 23.44 -3.11 -10.92
CA ASN A 366 23.27 -1.69 -11.20
C ASN A 366 24.00 -0.85 -10.14
N PRO A 367 24.93 0.04 -10.52
CA PRO A 367 25.73 0.81 -9.57
C PRO A 367 24.91 1.80 -8.72
N ALA A 368 23.69 2.13 -9.14
CA ALA A 368 22.77 2.94 -8.34
C ALA A 368 22.19 2.14 -7.15
N ASN A 369 22.17 0.80 -7.22
CA ASN A 369 21.70 -0.04 -6.13
C ASN A 369 22.75 -0.10 -5.02
N VAL A 370 22.42 0.46 -3.87
CA VAL A 370 23.29 0.50 -2.69
C VAL A 370 22.92 -0.64 -1.76
N ARG A 371 23.94 -1.32 -1.25
CA ARG A 371 23.77 -2.18 -0.08
C ARG A 371 23.83 -1.32 1.17
N PHE A 372 22.74 -1.28 1.93
CA PHE A 372 22.64 -0.49 3.13
C PHE A 372 23.22 -1.23 4.33
N SER A 373 24.01 -0.51 5.13
CA SER A 373 24.44 -0.98 6.45
C SER A 373 23.40 -0.64 7.51
N SER A 374 23.37 -1.43 8.58
CA SER A 374 22.63 -1.06 9.80
C SER A 374 23.05 0.34 10.25
N PRO A 375 22.12 1.19 10.71
CA PRO A 375 22.49 2.45 11.36
C PRO A 375 23.34 2.16 12.60
N ALA A 376 24.43 2.92 12.77
CA ALA A 376 25.27 2.82 13.95
C ALA A 376 24.49 3.24 15.21
N SER A 377 24.86 2.72 16.38
CA SER A 377 24.24 3.16 17.64
C SER A 377 24.52 4.64 17.91
N LEU A 378 23.62 5.32 18.61
CA LEU A 378 23.87 6.69 19.04
C LEU A 378 24.95 6.70 20.14
N GLU A 379 26.03 7.45 19.91
CA GLU A 379 27.13 7.57 20.87
C GLU A 379 26.77 8.50 22.05
N LYS A 380 25.92 9.49 21.80
CA LYS A 380 25.48 10.51 22.76
C LYS A 380 24.01 10.87 22.52
N ASP A 381 23.43 11.59 23.46
CA ASP A 381 22.12 12.23 23.26
C ASP A 381 22.18 13.16 22.06
N ALA A 382 21.09 13.21 21.29
CA ALA A 382 20.97 14.02 20.09
C ALA A 382 19.85 15.04 20.24
N THR A 383 20.04 16.22 19.65
CA THR A 383 19.05 17.28 19.59
C THR A 383 18.29 17.18 18.29
N VAL A 384 16.97 17.29 18.35
CA VAL A 384 16.11 17.34 17.16
C VAL A 384 15.43 18.71 17.06
N SER A 385 15.47 19.32 15.88
CA SER A 385 14.70 20.50 15.52
C SER A 385 13.69 20.16 14.42
N VAL A 386 12.57 20.87 14.44
CA VAL A 386 11.55 20.79 13.40
C VAL A 386 11.26 22.19 12.90
N GLU A 387 11.39 22.38 11.60
CA GLU A 387 11.12 23.64 10.90
C GLU A 387 9.92 23.42 9.98
N ILE A 388 9.01 24.39 9.97
CA ILE A 388 7.84 24.43 9.10
C ILE A 388 8.00 25.67 8.23
N ASP A 389 8.24 25.48 6.94
CA ASP A 389 8.52 26.57 5.99
C ASP A 389 7.43 26.67 4.92
N ASP A 390 7.28 27.87 4.35
CA ASP A 390 6.53 28.05 3.11
C ASP A 390 7.22 27.35 1.93
N VAL A 391 6.42 26.81 1.01
CA VAL A 391 6.92 26.23 -0.22
C VAL A 391 7.06 27.33 -1.28
N PRO A 392 8.27 27.57 -1.85
CA PRO A 392 8.43 28.59 -2.88
C PRO A 392 7.47 28.37 -4.05
N GLY A 393 6.69 29.40 -4.40
CA GLY A 393 5.71 29.33 -5.50
C GLY A 393 4.40 28.64 -5.15
N SER A 394 4.16 28.29 -3.88
CA SER A 394 2.88 27.74 -3.42
C SER A 394 2.47 28.26 -2.04
N SER A 395 1.22 28.71 -1.91
CA SER A 395 0.58 29.02 -0.62
C SER A 395 -0.15 27.83 -0.01
N ASP A 396 -0.34 26.77 -0.80
CA ASP A 396 -1.24 25.67 -0.46
C ASP A 396 -0.57 24.64 0.46
N PHE A 397 0.77 24.66 0.54
CA PHE A 397 1.55 23.66 1.26
C PHE A 397 2.60 24.28 2.18
N ALA A 398 2.90 23.54 3.24
CA ALA A 398 4.04 23.76 4.10
C ALA A 398 5.04 22.61 3.95
N LYS A 399 6.33 22.91 4.01
CA LYS A 399 7.38 21.91 4.10
C LYS A 399 7.78 21.74 5.56
N LEU A 400 7.74 20.51 6.05
CA LEU A 400 8.29 20.16 7.35
C LEU A 400 9.69 19.57 7.16
N THR A 401 10.68 20.18 7.81
CA THR A 401 12.06 19.71 7.85
C THR A 401 12.38 19.27 9.26
N VAL A 402 12.67 17.99 9.45
CA VAL A 402 13.23 17.46 10.71
C VAL A 402 14.74 17.39 10.56
N THR A 403 15.47 17.96 11.52
CA THR A 403 16.93 17.88 11.59
C THR A 403 17.36 17.33 12.94
N VAL A 404 18.20 16.30 12.93
CA VAL A 404 18.89 15.76 14.10
C VAL A 404 20.35 16.17 14.00
N ASP A 405 20.90 16.69 15.10
CA ASP A 405 22.30 17.17 15.14
C ASP A 405 23.35 16.06 14.96
N ASP A 406 22.93 14.80 15.07
CA ASP A 406 23.68 13.63 14.64
C ASP A 406 23.32 13.25 13.18
N PRO A 407 24.22 13.47 12.20
CA PRO A 407 23.99 13.18 10.80
C PRO A 407 23.97 11.67 10.48
N SER A 408 24.29 10.81 11.44
CA SER A 408 24.15 9.35 11.30
C SER A 408 22.80 8.83 11.79
N PHE A 409 21.99 9.69 12.42
CA PHE A 409 20.70 9.29 12.96
C PHE A 409 19.76 8.77 11.88
N THR A 410 19.13 7.64 12.18
CA THR A 410 18.09 7.01 11.38
C THR A 410 16.90 6.75 12.29
N GLY A 411 15.69 7.06 11.83
CA GLY A 411 14.50 6.89 12.64
C GLY A 411 13.24 7.28 11.89
N LEU A 412 12.18 7.56 12.62
CA LEU A 412 10.87 7.87 12.08
C LEU A 412 10.29 9.09 12.79
N LEU A 413 9.70 9.99 12.03
CA LEU A 413 8.73 10.94 12.53
C LEU A 413 7.35 10.29 12.54
N ARG A 414 6.62 10.45 13.63
CA ARG A 414 5.19 10.11 13.77
C ARG A 414 4.41 11.21 14.49
N GLY A 415 3.09 11.12 14.47
CA GLY A 415 2.19 12.01 15.20
C GLY A 415 1.34 12.83 14.25
N GLY A 416 1.08 14.09 14.58
CA GLY A 416 0.28 14.96 13.73
C GLY A 416 -0.05 16.30 14.37
N PHE A 417 -1.18 16.88 13.98
CA PHE A 417 -1.63 18.19 14.45
C PHE A 417 -2.97 18.11 15.17
N ALA A 418 -3.09 18.83 16.29
CA ALA A 418 -4.25 18.85 17.18
C ALA A 418 -4.95 20.21 17.14
N ASP A 419 -6.28 20.23 17.17
CA ASP A 419 -7.07 21.48 17.16
C ASP A 419 -6.86 22.28 18.46
N LYS A 420 -6.81 21.60 19.61
CA LYS A 420 -6.47 22.20 20.90
C LYS A 420 -5.20 21.58 21.47
N TYR A 421 -4.46 22.36 22.24
CA TYR A 421 -3.27 21.89 22.92
C TYR A 421 -3.55 20.69 23.85
N THR A 422 -4.71 20.64 24.49
CA THR A 422 -5.10 19.55 25.40
C THR A 422 -5.53 18.27 24.70
N ASP A 423 -5.74 18.31 23.38
CA ASP A 423 -6.19 17.13 22.65
C ASP A 423 -5.03 16.14 22.55
N THR A 424 -5.33 14.87 22.83
CA THR A 424 -4.39 13.75 22.73
C THR A 424 -4.43 13.07 21.36
N VAL A 425 -5.43 13.42 20.54
CA VAL A 425 -5.75 12.83 19.25
C VAL A 425 -5.43 13.86 18.16
N THR A 426 -4.69 13.45 17.14
CA THR A 426 -4.29 14.30 16.00
C THR A 426 -5.04 13.90 14.76
N THR A 427 -5.44 14.86 13.91
CA THR A 427 -6.31 14.56 12.76
C THR A 427 -5.61 14.64 11.39
N ASP A 428 -4.37 15.14 11.37
CA ASP A 428 -3.52 15.22 10.18
C ASP A 428 -2.17 14.58 10.50
N PRO A 429 -1.93 13.33 10.06
CA PRO A 429 -0.76 12.57 10.45
C PRO A 429 0.50 13.12 9.79
N ALA A 430 1.57 13.21 10.57
CA ALA A 430 2.91 13.54 10.12
C ALA A 430 3.77 12.28 10.24
N GLU A 431 4.03 11.62 9.11
CA GLU A 431 4.79 10.37 9.04
C GLU A 431 5.90 10.49 7.99
N ALA A 432 7.16 10.37 8.42
CA ALA A 432 8.29 10.40 7.50
C ALA A 432 9.49 9.61 8.06
N PRO A 433 10.23 8.88 7.21
CA PRO A 433 11.52 8.34 7.57
C PRO A 433 12.55 9.47 7.74
N ILE A 434 13.34 9.41 8.81
CA ILE A 434 14.48 10.28 9.05
C ILE A 434 15.72 9.49 8.68
N LEU A 435 16.43 9.95 7.65
CA LEU A 435 17.64 9.32 7.15
C LEU A 435 18.79 10.32 7.22
N ASN A 436 19.94 9.87 7.71
CA ASN A 436 21.15 10.69 7.83
C ASN A 436 20.88 12.01 8.58
N GLY A 437 20.11 11.91 9.67
CA GLY A 437 19.72 13.05 10.51
C GLY A 437 18.73 14.02 9.87
N ARG A 438 18.12 13.70 8.72
CA ARG A 438 17.18 14.61 8.04
C ARG A 438 15.92 13.91 7.54
N ALA A 439 14.77 14.58 7.65
CA ALA A 439 13.55 14.25 6.92
C ALA A 439 12.92 15.50 6.33
N GLU A 440 12.33 15.38 5.14
CA GLU A 440 11.53 16.43 4.52
C GLU A 440 10.24 15.82 3.99
N PHE A 441 9.11 16.45 4.30
CA PHE A 441 7.81 16.08 3.74
C PHE A 441 6.90 17.30 3.68
N PHE A 442 5.85 17.20 2.87
CA PHE A 442 4.92 18.28 2.62
C PHE A 442 3.56 17.93 3.20
N VAL A 443 2.89 18.96 3.72
CA VAL A 443 1.51 18.88 4.20
C VAL A 443 0.74 20.08 3.68
N GLU A 444 -0.56 19.94 3.55
CA GLU A 444 -1.44 21.04 3.18
C GLU A 444 -1.40 22.10 4.29
N ARG A 445 -1.13 23.36 3.90
CA ARG A 445 -0.92 24.47 4.85
C ARG A 445 -2.19 24.73 5.66
N GLU A 446 -3.33 24.64 4.99
CA GLU A 446 -4.64 24.86 5.60
C GLU A 446 -5.03 23.80 6.63
N SER A 447 -4.52 22.57 6.54
CA SER A 447 -4.82 21.50 7.48
C SER A 447 -4.06 21.64 8.80
N ILE A 448 -2.93 22.37 8.80
CA ILE A 448 -2.05 22.53 9.98
C ILE A 448 -2.11 23.93 10.60
N ALA A 449 -2.52 24.96 9.87
CA ALA A 449 -2.57 26.33 10.35
C ALA A 449 -3.49 26.50 11.58
N GLY A 450 -3.04 27.24 12.59
CA GLY A 450 -3.75 27.45 13.85
C GLY A 450 -3.73 26.27 14.82
N ARG A 451 -3.05 25.17 14.47
CA ARG A 451 -3.06 23.92 15.24
C ARG A 451 -1.77 23.69 15.99
N TYR A 452 -1.82 22.74 16.92
CA TYR A 452 -0.72 22.38 17.79
C TYR A 452 -0.03 21.10 17.29
N PRO A 453 1.28 21.13 17.03
CA PRO A 453 2.02 19.93 16.65
C PRO A 453 2.13 18.96 17.84
N LYS A 454 1.94 17.66 17.57
CA LYS A 454 2.08 16.54 18.50
C LYS A 454 2.94 15.48 17.82
N LEU A 455 4.24 15.70 17.78
CA LEU A 455 5.19 14.91 17.01
C LEU A 455 6.01 13.98 17.92
N LYS A 456 6.38 12.82 17.40
CA LYS A 456 7.26 11.82 18.01
C LYS A 456 8.39 11.49 17.05
N ILE A 457 9.62 11.49 17.56
CA ILE A 457 10.81 11.06 16.85
C ILE A 457 11.22 9.72 17.43
N ILE A 458 10.96 8.66 16.68
CA ILE A 458 11.16 7.27 17.08
C ILE A 458 12.51 6.80 16.51
N PRO A 459 13.53 6.53 17.33
CA PRO A 459 14.81 6.05 16.85
C PRO A 459 14.71 4.67 16.20
N HIS A 460 15.55 4.43 15.19
CA HIS A 460 15.76 3.07 14.69
C HIS A 460 16.20 2.13 15.83
N PRO A 461 15.74 0.86 15.87
CA PRO A 461 16.05 -0.07 16.97
C PRO A 461 17.55 -0.24 17.31
N THR A 462 18.44 0.02 16.35
CA THR A 462 19.90 -0.05 16.57
C THR A 462 20.47 1.10 17.40
N HIS A 463 19.79 2.25 17.49
CA HIS A 463 20.29 3.42 18.21
C HIS A 463 20.31 3.26 19.73
N ASN A 464 19.51 2.35 20.30
CA ASN A 464 19.38 2.21 21.75
C ASN A 464 18.99 3.53 22.43
N ALA A 465 17.97 4.20 21.89
CA ALA A 465 17.50 5.49 22.34
C ALA A 465 15.98 5.50 22.49
N LEU A 466 15.49 6.39 23.35
CA LEU A 466 14.06 6.56 23.61
C LEU A 466 13.46 7.58 22.65
N THR A 467 12.16 7.44 22.41
CA THR A 467 11.37 8.36 21.59
C THR A 467 11.43 9.78 22.15
N ALA A 468 11.76 10.76 21.31
CA ALA A 468 11.63 12.18 21.66
C ALA A 468 10.22 12.67 21.29
N THR A 469 9.60 13.48 22.16
CA THR A 469 8.29 14.10 21.88
C THR A 469 8.45 15.60 21.69
N ILE A 470 7.85 16.14 20.63
CA ILE A 470 7.82 17.57 20.31
C ILE A 470 6.35 18.00 20.27
N ALA A 471 5.88 18.57 21.39
CA ALA A 471 4.48 18.97 21.56
C ALA A 471 4.36 20.36 22.24
N PRO A 472 4.89 21.43 21.62
CA PRO A 472 4.85 22.78 22.18
C PRO A 472 3.42 23.32 22.28
N GLU A 473 3.17 24.17 23.28
CA GLU A 473 1.97 25.00 23.36
C GLU A 473 2.12 26.22 22.42
N GLN A 474 2.31 25.94 21.14
CA GLN A 474 2.51 26.93 20.10
C GLN A 474 1.71 26.55 18.86
N GLN A 475 0.86 27.46 18.41
CA GLN A 475 0.10 27.27 17.17
C GLN A 475 0.98 27.52 15.96
N ILE A 476 0.70 26.78 14.89
CA ILE A 476 1.35 26.97 13.59
C ILE A 476 0.73 28.20 12.91
N PRO A 477 1.52 29.14 12.38
CA PRO A 477 1.00 30.31 11.70
C PRO A 477 0.34 29.94 10.36
N GLU A 478 -0.57 30.81 9.89
CA GLU A 478 -1.23 30.66 8.58
C GLU A 478 -0.26 30.78 7.39
N ALA A 479 0.83 31.52 7.56
CA ALA A 479 1.89 31.68 6.57
C ALA A 479 3.23 31.98 7.27
N GLY A 480 4.34 31.77 6.54
CA GLY A 480 5.69 32.01 7.02
C GLY A 480 6.32 30.79 7.69
N SER A 481 7.58 30.98 8.08
CA SER A 481 8.39 29.94 8.72
C SER A 481 8.19 29.90 10.24
N LEU A 482 8.18 28.69 10.80
CA LEU A 482 8.14 28.41 12.23
C LEU A 482 9.18 27.35 12.58
N THR A 483 10.06 27.66 13.53
CA THR A 483 10.93 26.67 14.18
C THR A 483 10.30 26.26 15.50
N LEU A 484 10.02 24.96 15.65
CA LEU A 484 9.51 24.41 16.91
C LEU A 484 10.64 24.30 17.95
N PRO A 485 10.32 24.33 19.25
CA PRO A 485 11.29 24.04 20.29
C PRO A 485 11.95 22.68 20.08
N SER A 486 13.25 22.62 20.31
CA SER A 486 14.01 21.38 20.10
C SER A 486 13.60 20.29 21.08
N GLY A 487 13.52 19.06 20.58
CA GLY A 487 13.44 17.85 21.40
C GLY A 487 14.83 17.27 21.66
N THR A 488 14.90 16.32 22.60
CA THR A 488 16.12 15.56 22.87
C THR A 488 15.83 14.07 22.73
N ILE A 489 16.60 13.40 21.87
CA ILE A 489 16.65 11.95 21.75
C ILE A 489 17.65 11.47 22.80
N THR A 490 17.15 10.84 23.85
CA THR A 490 17.98 10.37 24.97
C THR A 490 18.41 8.93 24.77
N ARG A 491 19.67 8.64 25.07
CA ARG A 491 20.16 7.26 25.06
C ARG A 491 19.45 6.47 26.17
N ALA A 492 18.95 5.29 25.83
CA ALA A 492 18.32 4.43 26.81
C ALA A 492 19.37 3.95 27.83
N PRO A 493 19.08 4.02 29.15
CA PRO A 493 19.98 3.49 30.18
C PRO A 493 20.18 1.98 30.01
N LYS A 494 21.37 1.47 30.35
CA LYS A 494 21.79 0.06 30.15
C LYS A 494 21.11 -0.96 31.08
N SER A 495 20.07 -0.53 31.77
CA SER A 495 19.19 -1.32 32.63
C SER A 495 18.11 -0.34 33.08
N ALA A 496 16.94 -0.42 32.47
CA ALA A 496 15.74 0.18 33.03
C ALA A 496 14.54 -0.61 32.53
N ASP A 497 14.07 -1.47 33.43
CA ASP A 497 12.67 -1.84 33.55
C ASP A 497 11.86 -0.53 33.67
N THR A 498 11.54 0.04 32.52
CA THR A 498 10.69 1.22 32.41
C THR A 498 9.54 0.82 31.53
N SER A 499 8.50 0.30 32.18
CA SER A 499 7.16 0.32 31.63
C SER A 499 6.74 1.78 31.55
N PRO A 500 6.55 2.37 30.35
CA PRO A 500 5.80 3.60 30.24
C PRO A 500 4.34 3.25 30.53
N ASN A 501 3.68 4.10 31.32
CA ASN A 501 2.27 3.99 31.63
C ASN A 501 1.45 3.63 30.39
N ASP A 502 0.75 2.52 30.56
CA ASP A 502 -0.18 1.93 29.64
C ASP A 502 -1.46 2.77 29.52
N PRO A 503 -1.86 3.24 28.32
CA PRO A 503 -3.23 3.68 28.09
C PRO A 503 -4.21 2.50 27.89
N SER A 504 -3.74 1.25 27.82
CA SER A 504 -4.53 0.06 27.45
C SER A 504 -5.44 -0.51 28.53
N ASN A 505 -5.62 0.18 29.67
CA ASN A 505 -6.77 -0.13 30.54
C ASN A 505 -8.09 0.46 29.99
N GLN A 506 -8.24 0.53 28.67
CA GLN A 506 -9.53 0.68 28.02
C GLN A 506 -10.05 -0.72 27.76
N SER A 507 -11.24 -1.02 28.28
CA SER A 507 -11.95 -2.24 27.93
C SER A 507 -11.96 -2.39 26.41
N HIS A 508 -11.34 -3.44 25.86
CA HIS A 508 -11.44 -3.78 24.44
C HIS A 508 -12.83 -4.30 24.06
N ARG A 509 -13.80 -4.19 24.97
CA ARG A 509 -15.17 -4.66 24.78
C ARG A 509 -16.22 -3.68 25.28
N CYS A 510 -17.38 -3.71 24.63
CA CYS A 510 -18.65 -3.24 25.18
C CYS A 510 -19.56 -4.47 25.37
N GLY A 511 -19.70 -4.92 26.62
CA GLY A 511 -20.33 -6.22 26.89
C GLY A 511 -19.56 -7.35 26.21
N GLU A 512 -20.21 -8.10 25.34
CA GLU A 512 -19.60 -9.20 24.57
C GLU A 512 -18.95 -8.73 23.25
N GLN A 513 -19.19 -7.49 22.81
CA GLN A 513 -18.71 -7.00 21.52
C GLN A 513 -17.30 -6.40 21.61
N TRP A 514 -16.47 -6.63 20.59
CA TRP A 514 -15.11 -6.10 20.46
C TRP A 514 -15.07 -4.65 19.99
N LEU A 515 -14.22 -3.84 20.61
CA LEU A 515 -13.89 -2.48 20.16
C LEU A 515 -12.62 -2.51 19.30
N LEU A 516 -12.77 -2.29 18.00
CA LEU A 516 -11.65 -2.20 17.06
C LEU A 516 -11.46 -0.74 16.65
N ALA A 517 -10.41 -0.08 17.14
CA ALA A 517 -10.18 1.35 16.91
C ALA A 517 -8.99 1.67 16.00
N SER A 518 -8.10 0.71 15.79
CA SER A 518 -6.93 0.82 14.92
C SER A 518 -6.48 -0.55 14.43
N GLY A 519 -5.82 -0.59 13.28
CA GLY A 519 -5.33 -1.83 12.67
C GLY A 519 -6.24 -2.37 11.56
N HIS A 520 -5.83 -3.49 10.99
CA HIS A 520 -6.41 -4.06 9.78
C HIS A 520 -7.63 -4.94 10.07
N THR A 521 -8.67 -4.75 9.27
CA THR A 521 -9.87 -5.62 9.29
C THR A 521 -10.45 -5.80 7.89
N ASP A 522 -10.95 -7.00 7.56
CA ASP A 522 -11.66 -7.26 6.30
C ASP A 522 -13.02 -7.92 6.51
N LEU A 523 -14.01 -7.47 5.75
CA LEU A 523 -15.22 -8.24 5.50
C LEU A 523 -14.93 -9.35 4.49
N GLU A 524 -14.65 -10.55 4.99
CA GLU A 524 -14.24 -11.70 4.19
C GLU A 524 -15.44 -12.55 3.76
N ALA A 525 -15.55 -12.83 2.45
CA ALA A 525 -16.47 -13.80 1.87
C ALA A 525 -15.79 -15.17 1.69
N ARG A 526 -16.48 -16.25 2.04
CA ARG A 526 -15.99 -17.62 1.89
C ARG A 526 -17.06 -18.54 1.36
N ARG A 527 -16.62 -19.58 0.63
CA ARG A 527 -17.46 -20.67 0.18
C ARG A 527 -16.81 -22.01 0.50
N ASP A 528 -17.42 -22.78 1.39
CA ASP A 528 -17.00 -24.14 1.76
C ASP A 528 -18.11 -25.12 1.39
N GLY A 529 -17.98 -25.77 0.24
CA GLY A 529 -19.09 -26.55 -0.33
C GLY A 529 -20.29 -25.63 -0.60
N ASP A 530 -21.46 -25.97 -0.08
CA ASP A 530 -22.68 -25.16 -0.27
C ASP A 530 -22.80 -23.99 0.73
N ALA A 531 -21.91 -23.91 1.73
CA ALA A 531 -21.95 -22.85 2.72
C ALA A 531 -21.26 -21.58 2.20
N PHE A 532 -22.04 -20.54 1.91
CA PHE A 532 -21.55 -19.21 1.60
C PHE A 532 -21.61 -18.35 2.86
N THR A 533 -20.47 -17.87 3.34
CA THR A 533 -20.35 -17.22 4.66
C THR A 533 -19.61 -15.90 4.58
N MET A 534 -19.87 -15.05 5.57
CA MET A 534 -19.19 -13.78 5.77
C MET A 534 -18.59 -13.78 7.17
N THR A 535 -17.34 -13.34 7.30
CA THR A 535 -16.68 -13.15 8.61
C THR A 535 -15.89 -11.85 8.59
N LEU A 536 -15.67 -11.24 9.76
CA LEU A 536 -14.69 -10.17 9.91
C LEU A 536 -13.32 -10.79 10.23
N LEU A 537 -12.35 -10.61 9.33
CA LEU A 537 -10.94 -10.86 9.63
C LEU A 537 -10.45 -9.73 10.53
N ASP A 538 -9.98 -10.05 11.74
CA ASP A 538 -9.48 -9.11 12.73
C ASP A 538 -7.98 -9.34 12.97
N GLN A 539 -7.17 -8.34 12.64
CA GLN A 539 -5.70 -8.32 12.86
C GLN A 539 -5.26 -7.14 13.74
N THR A 540 -6.17 -6.64 14.58
CA THR A 540 -5.99 -5.46 15.44
C THR A 540 -5.31 -5.76 16.79
N ASN A 541 -4.97 -7.03 17.07
CA ASN A 541 -4.39 -7.52 18.33
C ASN A 541 -5.25 -7.38 19.60
N THR A 542 -6.57 -7.34 19.48
CA THR A 542 -7.47 -7.18 20.66
C THR A 542 -7.46 -8.34 21.67
N GLU A 543 -7.09 -9.55 21.27
CA GLU A 543 -6.96 -10.73 22.16
C GLU A 543 -5.59 -11.41 22.11
N GLY A 544 -4.57 -10.69 21.66
CA GLY A 544 -3.23 -11.23 21.44
C GLY A 544 -2.83 -11.21 19.97
N PHE A 545 -1.73 -11.89 19.66
CA PHE A 545 -1.02 -11.75 18.38
C PHE A 545 -1.45 -12.79 17.35
N GLU A 546 -2.74 -13.12 17.29
CA GLU A 546 -3.31 -14.01 16.27
C GLU A 546 -4.27 -13.24 15.36
N THR A 547 -4.46 -13.77 14.14
CA THR A 547 -5.53 -13.31 13.25
C THR A 547 -6.83 -14.01 13.66
N TYR A 548 -7.83 -13.25 14.07
CA TYR A 548 -9.13 -13.78 14.48
C TYR A 548 -10.15 -13.66 13.34
N ARG A 549 -11.04 -14.65 13.22
CA ARG A 549 -12.26 -14.51 12.42
C ARG A 549 -13.44 -14.37 13.34
N ARG A 550 -14.01 -13.18 13.37
CA ARG A 550 -15.12 -12.83 14.23
C ARG A 550 -16.40 -12.77 13.40
N LYS A 551 -17.54 -12.97 14.06
CA LYS A 551 -18.82 -12.53 13.48
C LYS A 551 -18.79 -11.02 13.37
N VAL A 552 -19.35 -10.50 12.29
CA VAL A 552 -19.46 -9.05 12.06
C VAL A 552 -20.29 -8.40 13.16
N SER A 553 -21.33 -9.08 13.66
CA SER A 553 -22.16 -8.58 14.77
C SER A 553 -21.47 -8.52 16.13
N ASP A 554 -20.38 -9.28 16.31
CA ASP A 554 -19.64 -9.33 17.58
C ASP A 554 -18.61 -8.20 17.67
N VAL A 555 -18.59 -7.29 16.69
CA VAL A 555 -17.57 -6.25 16.53
C VAL A 555 -18.21 -4.87 16.40
N ILE A 556 -17.54 -3.90 17.01
CA ILE A 556 -17.78 -2.46 16.89
C ILE A 556 -16.53 -1.85 16.27
N ASN A 557 -16.70 -1.30 15.07
CA ASN A 557 -15.67 -0.52 14.38
C ASN A 557 -15.68 0.90 14.94
N VAL A 558 -14.59 1.31 15.59
CA VAL A 558 -14.48 2.61 16.25
C VAL A 558 -13.71 3.56 15.35
N VAL A 559 -14.33 4.69 15.02
CA VAL A 559 -13.74 5.77 14.24
C VAL A 559 -13.62 6.98 15.15
N ARG A 560 -12.40 7.21 15.68
CA ARG A 560 -12.12 8.30 16.61
C ARG A 560 -11.80 9.60 15.85
N ASP A 561 -11.61 10.68 16.60
CA ASP A 561 -11.32 12.00 16.01
C ASP A 561 -10.00 12.08 15.25
N ASN A 562 -9.07 11.11 15.39
CA ASN A 562 -7.87 11.06 14.55
C ASN A 562 -8.14 10.68 13.10
N ALA A 563 -9.34 10.17 12.81
CA ALA A 563 -9.83 10.00 11.45
C ALA A 563 -10.49 11.27 10.88
N LEU A 564 -10.63 12.36 11.64
CA LEU A 564 -11.30 13.57 11.18
C LEU A 564 -10.45 14.32 10.14
N SER A 565 -10.83 14.27 8.88
CA SER A 565 -10.12 14.94 7.78
C SER A 565 -10.92 16.13 7.26
N LYS A 566 -10.23 17.16 6.78
CA LYS A 566 -10.87 18.23 6.00
C LYS A 566 -10.97 17.78 4.54
N ARG A 567 -12.08 18.10 3.85
CA ARG A 567 -12.21 17.81 2.42
C ARG A 567 -11.45 18.86 1.61
N GLU A 568 -10.19 18.56 1.33
CA GLU A 568 -9.28 19.49 0.65
C GLU A 568 -9.08 19.14 -0.83
N LYS A 569 -8.12 19.77 -1.51
CA LYS A 569 -7.95 19.72 -2.97
C LYS A 569 -7.84 18.30 -3.53
N GLY A 570 -7.17 17.39 -2.81
CA GLY A 570 -7.07 15.98 -3.20
C GLY A 570 -8.42 15.25 -3.27
N LEU A 571 -9.40 15.67 -2.46
CA LEU A 571 -10.76 15.12 -2.38
C LEU A 571 -11.85 16.08 -2.90
N ALA A 572 -11.45 17.19 -3.53
CA ALA A 572 -12.34 18.17 -4.16
C ALA A 572 -12.84 17.72 -5.54
N LYS A 573 -12.97 16.40 -5.74
CA LYS A 573 -13.45 15.78 -6.97
C LYS A 573 -14.98 15.81 -6.99
N PRO A 574 -15.64 16.14 -8.11
CA PRO A 574 -17.11 16.20 -8.20
C PRO A 574 -17.81 14.92 -7.76
N GLU A 575 -17.17 13.77 -7.96
CA GLU A 575 -17.66 12.46 -7.56
C GLU A 575 -17.90 12.36 -6.04
N LEU A 576 -17.21 13.18 -5.24
CA LEU A 576 -17.32 13.23 -3.78
C LEU A 576 -18.22 14.36 -3.26
N ASP A 577 -18.92 15.09 -4.13
CA ASP A 577 -19.78 16.22 -3.74
C ASP A 577 -20.97 15.83 -2.85
N PHE A 578 -21.29 14.54 -2.79
CA PHE A 578 -22.33 14.01 -1.92
C PHE A 578 -21.93 13.95 -0.43
N LEU A 579 -20.65 14.15 -0.10
CA LEU A 579 -20.14 14.11 1.28
C LEU A 579 -20.38 15.45 2.01
N VAL A 580 -19.31 16.21 2.24
CA VAL A 580 -19.35 17.57 2.80
C VAL A 580 -18.82 18.55 1.76
N PRO A 581 -19.20 19.84 1.80
CA PRO A 581 -18.58 20.87 0.98
C PRO A 581 -17.05 20.86 1.09
N VAL A 582 -16.37 21.25 0.02
CA VAL A 582 -14.90 21.44 0.04
C VAL A 582 -14.57 22.46 1.14
N GLY A 583 -13.60 22.10 1.99
CA GLY A 583 -13.18 22.87 3.15
C GLY A 583 -13.85 22.46 4.48
N GLU A 584 -14.88 21.61 4.47
CA GLU A 584 -15.51 21.11 5.70
C GLU A 584 -14.87 19.80 6.20
N LYS A 585 -15.05 19.48 7.49
CA LYS A 585 -14.50 18.28 8.13
C LYS A 585 -15.48 17.10 8.04
N PHE A 586 -14.94 15.90 7.88
CA PHE A 586 -15.65 14.62 7.89
C PHE A 586 -14.73 13.52 8.45
N TYR A 587 -15.30 12.40 8.90
CA TYR A 587 -14.48 11.27 9.36
C TYR A 587 -14.09 10.41 8.16
N HIS A 588 -12.79 10.24 7.94
CA HIS A 588 -12.22 9.56 6.78
C HIS A 588 -11.25 8.46 7.22
N LEU A 589 -11.56 7.22 6.86
CA LEU A 589 -10.59 6.12 6.87
C LEU A 589 -10.08 5.95 5.44
N PRO A 590 -8.83 6.34 5.12
CA PRO A 590 -8.34 6.35 3.76
C PRO A 590 -8.03 4.95 3.25
N GLN A 591 -7.97 4.84 1.92
CA GLN A 591 -7.61 3.62 1.21
C GLN A 591 -6.21 3.09 1.61
N ASN A 592 -5.25 3.99 1.84
CA ASN A 592 -3.90 3.61 2.29
C ASN A 592 -3.85 3.49 3.81
N SER A 593 -3.15 2.46 4.29
CA SER A 593 -2.91 2.26 5.73
C SER A 593 -2.35 3.52 6.41
N LYS A 594 -2.97 3.86 7.55
CA LYS A 594 -2.53 4.86 8.52
C LYS A 594 -2.54 4.20 9.89
N GLN A 595 -1.42 4.28 10.60
CA GLN A 595 -1.11 3.35 11.70
C GLN A 595 -2.02 3.52 12.94
N ASP A 596 -2.59 4.71 13.15
CA ASP A 596 -3.36 5.03 14.36
C ASP A 596 -4.89 4.98 14.18
N ILE A 597 -5.39 4.60 13.01
CA ILE A 597 -6.83 4.49 12.72
C ILE A 597 -7.20 3.10 12.23
N LEU A 598 -8.48 2.75 12.34
CA LEU A 598 -8.98 1.49 11.81
C LEU A 598 -8.85 1.49 10.28
N TRP A 599 -8.42 0.37 9.71
CA TRP A 599 -8.29 0.20 8.28
C TRP A 599 -9.21 -0.93 7.80
N PRO A 600 -10.50 -0.62 7.52
CA PRO A 600 -11.47 -1.60 7.08
C PRO A 600 -11.44 -1.80 5.56
N GLY A 601 -11.42 -3.07 5.15
CA GLY A 601 -11.46 -3.53 3.77
C GLY A 601 -12.52 -4.60 3.55
N TYR A 602 -12.52 -5.16 2.34
CA TYR A 602 -13.31 -6.33 1.98
C TYR A 602 -12.43 -7.33 1.22
N ASN A 603 -12.70 -8.62 1.43
CA ASN A 603 -11.89 -9.69 0.87
C ASN A 603 -12.77 -10.81 0.29
N THR A 604 -12.62 -11.06 -1.00
CA THR A 604 -13.27 -12.13 -1.76
C THR A 604 -12.27 -13.06 -2.42
N GLU A 605 -10.98 -12.95 -2.10
CA GLU A 605 -9.92 -13.75 -2.74
C GLU A 605 -10.17 -15.25 -2.54
N ARG A 606 -10.80 -15.62 -1.41
CA ARG A 606 -11.07 -17.03 -1.05
C ARG A 606 -12.17 -17.67 -1.90
N LEU A 607 -12.79 -16.91 -2.79
CA LEU A 607 -13.79 -17.41 -3.71
C LEU A 607 -13.17 -17.80 -5.06
N ASN A 608 -13.61 -18.93 -5.61
CA ASN A 608 -13.32 -19.29 -6.99
C ASN A 608 -14.28 -18.58 -7.94
N TYR A 609 -13.83 -17.48 -8.55
CA TYR A 609 -14.67 -16.68 -9.46
C TYR A 609 -15.12 -17.43 -10.72
N GLU A 610 -14.49 -18.56 -11.06
CA GLU A 610 -14.95 -19.41 -12.16
C GLU A 610 -16.28 -20.12 -11.87
N GLU A 611 -16.75 -20.13 -10.62
CA GLU A 611 -18.03 -20.75 -10.24
C GLU A 611 -19.23 -19.80 -10.42
N PHE A 612 -19.01 -18.50 -10.57
CA PHE A 612 -20.05 -17.48 -10.61
C PHE A 612 -20.32 -17.00 -12.05
N SER A 613 -21.56 -16.58 -12.31
CA SER A 613 -21.97 -16.02 -13.61
C SER A 613 -21.75 -14.51 -13.72
N GLY A 614 -21.33 -13.86 -12.64
CA GLY A 614 -21.18 -12.41 -12.53
C GLY A 614 -20.35 -12.00 -11.31
N SER A 615 -20.71 -10.87 -10.71
CA SER A 615 -20.08 -10.32 -9.51
C SER A 615 -20.44 -11.10 -8.24
N VAL A 616 -19.61 -10.92 -7.22
CA VAL A 616 -19.93 -11.19 -5.82
C VAL A 616 -20.14 -9.82 -5.17
N ASP A 617 -21.35 -9.59 -4.65
CA ASP A 617 -21.81 -8.28 -4.24
C ASP A 617 -21.82 -8.16 -2.72
N LEU A 618 -21.10 -7.17 -2.18
CA LEU A 618 -21.17 -6.80 -0.76
C LEU A 618 -22.26 -5.76 -0.55
N HIS A 619 -23.29 -6.11 0.21
CA HIS A 619 -24.38 -5.21 0.57
C HIS A 619 -24.09 -4.51 1.91
N LEU A 620 -24.30 -3.19 1.96
CA LEU A 620 -24.12 -2.31 3.13
C LEU A 620 -25.41 -1.51 3.41
N GLU A 621 -26.52 -2.20 3.67
CA GLU A 621 -27.84 -1.57 3.80
C GLU A 621 -27.98 -0.82 5.15
N PRO A 622 -28.17 0.51 5.19
CA PRO A 622 -28.30 1.23 6.45
C PRO A 622 -29.52 0.81 7.27
N ILE A 623 -29.31 0.47 8.54
CA ILE A 623 -30.35 0.22 9.54
C ILE A 623 -30.57 1.49 10.37
N THR A 624 -29.49 2.05 10.91
CA THR A 624 -29.50 3.30 11.69
C THR A 624 -28.31 4.15 11.30
N MET A 625 -28.55 5.45 11.13
CA MET A 625 -27.52 6.47 10.95
C MET A 625 -27.97 7.74 11.67
N PRO A 626 -27.06 8.65 12.06
CA PRO A 626 -27.46 9.95 12.59
C PRO A 626 -28.29 10.74 11.56
N ASN A 627 -29.20 11.59 12.04
CA ASN A 627 -30.07 12.38 11.15
C ASN A 627 -29.26 13.25 10.18
N ASP A 628 -29.64 13.20 8.90
CA ASP A 628 -28.98 13.86 7.77
C ASP A 628 -27.47 13.52 7.64
N ALA A 629 -27.01 12.42 8.23
CA ALA A 629 -25.67 11.92 7.99
C ALA A 629 -25.60 11.18 6.66
N ILE A 630 -24.44 11.26 6.04
CA ILE A 630 -24.09 10.53 4.83
C ILE A 630 -22.90 9.63 5.16
N PHE A 631 -22.99 8.37 4.75
CA PHE A 631 -21.84 7.50 4.57
C PHE A 631 -21.51 7.35 3.08
N GLY A 632 -20.22 7.18 2.79
CA GLY A 632 -19.70 6.85 1.47
C GLY A 632 -18.52 5.89 1.55
N VAL A 633 -18.39 5.05 0.54
CA VAL A 633 -17.25 4.15 0.30
C VAL A 633 -16.74 4.41 -1.11
N PHE A 634 -15.45 4.65 -1.29
CA PHE A 634 -14.86 5.01 -2.59
C PHE A 634 -13.42 4.51 -2.73
N SER A 635 -12.96 4.31 -3.96
CA SER A 635 -11.55 3.99 -4.25
C SER A 635 -10.86 5.13 -5.00
N GLU A 636 -9.60 5.35 -4.68
CA GLU A 636 -8.70 6.32 -5.32
C GLU A 636 -7.77 5.55 -6.29
N ASN A 637 -7.96 5.72 -7.60
CA ASN A 637 -7.17 4.96 -8.59
C ASN A 637 -5.80 5.62 -8.86
N GLY A 638 -4.76 5.15 -8.15
CA GLY A 638 -3.40 5.71 -8.17
C GLY A 638 -2.58 5.64 -9.48
N LEU A 639 -3.15 5.23 -10.62
CA LEU A 639 -2.48 5.33 -11.93
C LEU A 639 -3.17 6.32 -12.89
N ALA A 640 -4.39 6.75 -12.59
CA ALA A 640 -5.18 7.63 -13.44
C ALA A 640 -5.84 8.81 -12.70
N GLY A 641 -5.76 8.86 -11.36
CA GLY A 641 -6.32 9.94 -10.55
C GLY A 641 -7.86 9.96 -10.43
N ASP A 642 -8.53 8.93 -10.97
CA ASP A 642 -9.99 8.80 -10.96
C ASP A 642 -10.51 8.31 -9.59
N ILE A 643 -11.55 8.96 -9.07
CA ILE A 643 -12.33 8.47 -7.93
C ILE A 643 -13.45 7.56 -8.43
N LYS A 644 -13.58 6.37 -7.85
CA LYS A 644 -14.76 5.52 -8.04
C LYS A 644 -15.55 5.44 -6.74
N VAL A 645 -16.76 5.99 -6.73
CA VAL A 645 -17.70 5.78 -5.62
C VAL A 645 -18.23 4.35 -5.72
N LEU A 646 -18.08 3.59 -4.64
CA LEU A 646 -18.45 2.17 -4.55
C LEU A 646 -19.79 1.98 -3.82
N ALA A 647 -20.06 2.79 -2.80
CA ALA A 647 -21.36 2.85 -2.14
C ALA A 647 -21.56 4.27 -1.62
N ASN A 648 -22.79 4.79 -1.66
CA ASN A 648 -23.13 6.03 -0.99
C ASN A 648 -24.61 6.12 -0.60
N SER A 649 -24.83 6.64 0.61
CA SER A 649 -26.19 6.78 1.14
C SER A 649 -27.05 7.84 0.47
N ALA A 650 -26.46 8.88 -0.11
CA ALA A 650 -27.19 9.96 -0.75
C ALA A 650 -27.96 9.48 -2.01
N ALA A 651 -27.33 8.63 -2.82
CA ALA A 651 -27.90 8.03 -4.02
C ALA A 651 -28.65 6.71 -3.74
N LYS A 652 -28.66 6.25 -2.47
CA LYS A 652 -29.19 4.94 -2.05
C LYS A 652 -28.51 3.78 -2.77
N ASP A 653 -27.22 3.94 -3.05
CA ASP A 653 -26.37 2.89 -3.59
C ASP A 653 -25.59 2.26 -2.43
N HIS A 654 -25.82 0.98 -2.21
CA HIS A 654 -25.34 0.27 -1.01
C HIS A 654 -24.64 -1.03 -1.38
N VAL A 655 -24.24 -1.20 -2.64
CA VAL A 655 -23.72 -2.46 -3.15
C VAL A 655 -22.34 -2.24 -3.74
N ILE A 656 -21.35 -2.94 -3.18
CA ILE A 656 -19.99 -2.97 -3.72
C ILE A 656 -19.86 -4.24 -4.55
N GLU A 657 -19.79 -4.09 -5.87
CA GLU A 657 -19.63 -5.19 -6.81
C GLU A 657 -18.15 -5.59 -6.93
N THR A 658 -17.85 -6.88 -6.77
CA THR A 658 -16.53 -7.46 -7.04
C THR A 658 -16.63 -8.49 -8.15
N ASP A 659 -15.98 -8.25 -9.29
CA ASP A 659 -16.09 -9.16 -10.44
C ASP A 659 -14.98 -10.22 -10.50
N LEU A 660 -13.99 -10.14 -9.62
CA LEU A 660 -12.85 -11.04 -9.52
C LEU A 660 -12.36 -11.13 -8.07
N ALA A 661 -11.51 -12.13 -7.80
CA ALA A 661 -10.82 -12.29 -6.52
C ALA A 661 -10.14 -10.98 -6.12
N THR A 662 -10.70 -10.33 -5.11
CA THR A 662 -10.31 -8.98 -4.69
C THR A 662 -10.18 -8.97 -3.19
N HIS A 663 -9.02 -8.56 -2.73
CA HIS A 663 -8.83 -7.95 -1.42
C HIS A 663 -8.73 -6.45 -1.71
N ALA A 664 -9.41 -5.60 -0.96
CA ALA A 664 -9.31 -4.17 -1.20
C ALA A 664 -9.58 -3.40 0.08
N HIS A 665 -8.71 -2.44 0.32
CA HIS A 665 -9.03 -1.29 1.17
C HIS A 665 -9.51 -0.16 0.30
N VAL A 666 -10.36 0.67 0.89
CA VAL A 666 -11.11 1.73 0.22
C VAL A 666 -11.28 2.90 1.20
N GLY A 667 -11.51 4.09 0.68
CA GLY A 667 -11.88 5.25 1.48
C GLY A 667 -13.28 5.07 2.07
N TRP A 668 -13.39 5.11 3.41
CA TRP A 668 -14.66 5.19 4.13
C TRP A 668 -14.87 6.61 4.65
N ALA A 669 -16.03 7.19 4.38
CA ALA A 669 -16.39 8.53 4.81
C ALA A 669 -17.69 8.55 5.62
N PHE A 670 -17.69 9.28 6.73
CA PHE A 670 -18.87 9.57 7.55
C PHE A 670 -18.97 11.07 7.81
N THR A 671 -20.07 11.70 7.43
CA THR A 671 -20.20 13.17 7.51
C THR A 671 -20.56 13.70 8.90
N LYS A 672 -20.98 12.83 9.84
CA LYS A 672 -21.35 13.22 11.21
C LYS A 672 -20.88 12.19 12.25
N PRO A 673 -20.57 12.60 13.49
CA PRO A 673 -20.38 11.66 14.59
C PRO A 673 -21.70 10.96 14.97
N GLY A 674 -21.61 9.75 15.50
CA GLY A 674 -22.76 8.96 15.95
C GLY A 674 -22.60 7.47 15.67
N VAL A 675 -23.68 6.70 15.82
CA VAL A 675 -23.69 5.26 15.61
C VAL A 675 -24.32 4.92 14.26
N TYR A 676 -23.59 4.18 13.44
CA TYR A 676 -24.02 3.68 12.15
C TYR A 676 -24.17 2.17 12.24
N ARG A 677 -25.30 1.63 11.81
CA ARG A 677 -25.51 0.19 11.72
C ARG A 677 -25.94 -0.17 10.31
N PHE A 678 -25.34 -1.20 9.75
CA PHE A 678 -25.63 -1.71 8.42
C PHE A 678 -26.05 -3.17 8.52
N LYS A 679 -27.05 -3.57 7.74
CA LYS A 679 -27.29 -4.97 7.42
C LYS A 679 -26.31 -5.33 6.31
N THR A 680 -25.38 -6.19 6.65
CA THR A 680 -24.23 -6.52 5.81
C THR A 680 -24.26 -7.99 5.42
N PHE A 681 -24.10 -8.27 4.13
CA PHE A 681 -24.03 -9.64 3.60
C PHE A 681 -23.42 -9.64 2.19
N TYR A 682 -22.91 -10.80 1.78
CA TYR A 682 -22.53 -11.05 0.39
C TYR A 682 -23.63 -11.79 -0.36
N LYS A 683 -23.83 -11.47 -1.63
CA LYS A 683 -24.71 -12.19 -2.55
C LYS A 683 -23.99 -12.46 -3.88
N ALA A 684 -24.23 -13.62 -4.50
CA ALA A 684 -23.75 -13.92 -5.85
C ALA A 684 -24.69 -14.90 -6.57
N THR A 685 -24.53 -15.02 -7.88
CA THR A 685 -25.21 -16.05 -8.70
C THR A 685 -24.17 -17.00 -9.30
N MET A 686 -24.37 -18.30 -9.07
CA MET A 686 -23.54 -19.38 -9.58
C MET A 686 -23.78 -19.59 -11.08
N LYS A 687 -22.84 -20.22 -11.80
CA LYS A 687 -22.99 -20.52 -13.24
C LYS A 687 -24.14 -21.44 -13.58
N ASP A 688 -24.61 -22.25 -12.64
CA ASP A 688 -25.80 -23.09 -12.79
C ASP A 688 -27.12 -22.32 -12.58
N GLY A 689 -27.05 -21.02 -12.28
CA GLY A 689 -28.18 -20.14 -12.03
C GLY A 689 -28.64 -20.08 -10.57
N THR A 690 -27.97 -20.80 -9.66
CA THR A 690 -28.31 -20.78 -8.23
C THR A 690 -27.83 -19.48 -7.57
N ASP A 691 -28.72 -18.80 -6.86
CA ASP A 691 -28.35 -17.67 -5.99
C ASP A 691 -27.77 -18.18 -4.68
N VAL A 692 -26.60 -17.66 -4.30
CA VAL A 692 -25.95 -17.92 -3.00
C VAL A 692 -25.82 -16.62 -2.21
N SER A 693 -25.96 -16.67 -0.89
CA SER A 693 -25.89 -15.51 -0.01
C SER A 693 -25.39 -15.91 1.37
N SER A 694 -24.62 -15.01 1.99
CA SER A 694 -24.27 -15.18 3.40
C SER A 694 -25.46 -14.83 4.29
N ALA A 695 -25.45 -15.30 5.54
CA ALA A 695 -26.39 -14.79 6.53
C ALA A 695 -26.16 -13.28 6.72
N PRO A 696 -27.22 -12.45 6.78
CA PRO A 696 -27.07 -11.04 7.10
C PRO A 696 -26.65 -10.82 8.55
N GLU A 697 -25.65 -9.98 8.74
CA GLU A 697 -25.18 -9.56 10.07
C GLU A 697 -25.25 -8.04 10.21
N THR A 698 -25.27 -7.56 11.46
CA THR A 698 -25.26 -6.12 11.74
C THR A 698 -23.83 -5.64 11.89
N MET A 699 -23.30 -4.92 10.91
CA MET A 699 -22.04 -4.19 11.07
C MET A 699 -22.29 -2.88 11.80
N THR A 700 -21.52 -2.61 12.86
CA THR A 700 -21.65 -1.39 13.67
C THR A 700 -20.40 -0.53 13.57
N PHE A 701 -20.60 0.77 13.33
CA PHE A 701 -19.58 1.81 13.49
C PHE A 701 -19.98 2.78 14.59
N VAL A 702 -18.99 3.17 15.41
CA VAL A 702 -19.11 4.28 16.37
C VAL A 702 -18.15 5.37 15.93
N VAL A 703 -18.71 6.47 15.45
CA VAL A 703 -17.96 7.57 14.83
C VAL A 703 -17.91 8.78 15.76
N GLY A 704 -16.72 9.35 15.93
CA GLY A 704 -16.47 10.53 16.76
C GLY A 704 -16.49 10.28 18.27
N ALA A 705 -16.32 9.03 18.70
CA ALA A 705 -16.19 8.72 20.13
C ALA A 705 -14.81 9.16 20.65
N GLN A 706 -14.80 9.72 21.86
CA GLN A 706 -13.56 9.91 22.61
C GLN A 706 -13.07 8.56 23.16
N PRO A 707 -11.75 8.36 23.28
CA PRO A 707 -11.21 7.15 23.89
C PRO A 707 -11.85 6.88 25.27
N GLY A 708 -12.46 5.70 25.44
CA GLY A 708 -13.14 5.26 26.67
C GLY A 708 -14.63 5.63 26.77
N THR A 709 -15.21 6.28 25.76
CA THR A 709 -16.63 6.68 25.73
C THR A 709 -17.48 5.89 24.73
N GLU A 710 -16.86 4.95 24.01
CA GLU A 710 -17.45 4.20 22.90
C GLU A 710 -18.73 3.45 23.32
N CYS A 711 -18.68 2.73 24.45
CA CYS A 711 -19.82 1.96 24.96
C CYS A 711 -20.99 2.87 25.36
N GLN A 712 -20.70 4.01 25.98
CA GLN A 712 -21.74 4.97 26.37
C GLN A 712 -22.45 5.55 25.14
N GLN A 713 -21.70 5.88 24.08
CA GLN A 713 -22.26 6.37 22.83
C GLN A 713 -23.13 5.30 22.14
N LEU A 714 -22.73 4.03 22.21
CA LEU A 714 -23.54 2.90 21.74
C LEU A 714 -24.85 2.76 22.51
N ASP A 715 -24.82 2.77 23.83
CA ASP A 715 -26.00 2.62 24.67
C ASP A 715 -27.00 3.77 24.47
N ASN A 716 -26.48 4.99 24.35
CA ASN A 716 -27.29 6.18 24.06
C ASN A 716 -27.97 6.10 22.67
N SER A 717 -27.39 5.37 21.71
CA SER A 717 -27.99 5.14 20.39
C SER A 717 -29.10 4.08 20.39
N GLN A 718 -29.15 3.21 21.41
CA GLN A 718 -30.16 2.17 21.55
C GLN A 718 -31.42 2.66 22.28
N THR A 719 -31.32 3.79 22.99
CA THR A 719 -32.45 4.39 23.68
C THR A 719 -33.19 5.30 22.70
N PRO A 720 -34.50 5.09 22.42
CA PRO A 720 -35.30 6.13 21.74
C PRO A 720 -35.14 7.42 22.54
N PRO A 721 -35.11 8.62 21.92
CA PRO A 721 -35.03 9.86 22.68
C PRO A 721 -36.13 9.81 23.75
N ALA A 722 -35.71 9.83 25.02
CA ALA A 722 -36.65 9.91 26.11
C ALA A 722 -37.52 11.14 25.82
N ASN A 723 -38.82 10.92 25.73
CA ASN A 723 -39.80 12.00 25.87
C ASN A 723 -39.67 12.54 27.31
N ASP A 724 -38.59 13.27 27.60
CA ASP A 724 -38.50 14.04 28.82
C ASP A 724 -39.19 15.37 28.54
N GLY A 725 -40.52 15.29 28.58
CA GLY A 725 -41.39 16.45 28.75
C GLY A 725 -41.14 17.06 30.12
N SER A 726 -40.01 17.74 30.31
CA SER A 726 -39.76 18.60 31.48
C SER A 726 -38.62 19.61 31.28
N ALA A 727 -38.53 20.25 30.11
CA ALA A 727 -37.75 21.48 30.00
C ALA A 727 -38.42 22.60 30.81
N LYS A 728 -37.92 22.85 32.03
CA LYS A 728 -38.14 24.11 32.76
C LYS A 728 -37.66 25.27 31.89
N LEU A 729 -38.59 25.92 31.20
CA LEU A 729 -38.38 27.19 30.54
C LEU A 729 -38.02 28.26 31.58
N LYS A 730 -36.77 28.76 31.53
CA LYS A 730 -36.42 30.01 32.19
C LYS A 730 -37.20 31.15 31.51
N GLY A 731 -38.05 31.81 32.29
CA GLY A 731 -38.88 32.94 31.84
C GLY A 731 -38.02 34.08 31.30
N GLY A 732 -38.29 34.47 30.06
CA GLY A 732 -37.63 35.61 29.41
C GLY A 732 -37.99 35.79 27.94
N HIS A 733 -38.27 34.71 27.20
CA HIS A 733 -38.45 34.78 25.73
C HIS A 733 -39.89 34.58 25.23
N ILE A 734 -40.86 34.28 26.10
CA ILE A 734 -42.28 34.10 25.70
C ILE A 734 -42.97 35.46 25.45
N ALA A 735 -42.57 36.53 26.15
CA ALA A 735 -43.18 37.86 25.96
C ALA A 735 -42.87 38.48 24.58
N ALA A 736 -41.69 38.21 24.02
CA ALA A 736 -41.29 38.74 22.70
C ALA A 736 -41.99 38.03 21.55
N ILE A 737 -42.23 36.71 21.66
CA ILE A 737 -42.89 35.91 20.62
C ILE A 737 -44.40 36.18 20.59
N VAL A 738 -45.03 36.38 21.76
CA VAL A 738 -46.46 36.74 21.83
C VAL A 738 -46.70 38.15 21.29
N ALA A 739 -45.79 39.12 21.52
CA ALA A 739 -45.91 40.46 20.95
C ALA A 739 -45.76 40.47 19.41
N ALA A 740 -44.87 39.65 18.85
CA ALA A 740 -44.68 39.52 17.41
C ALA A 740 -45.89 38.85 16.72
N ILE A 741 -46.48 37.83 17.34
CA ILE A 741 -47.67 37.14 16.80
C ILE A 741 -48.91 38.04 16.86
N ILE A 742 -49.10 38.83 17.93
CA ILE A 742 -50.20 39.81 18.02
C ILE A 742 -50.04 40.93 16.99
N GLY A 743 -48.80 41.39 16.72
CA GLY A 743 -48.51 42.39 15.68
C GLY A 743 -48.84 41.90 14.26
N VAL A 744 -48.53 40.64 13.95
CA VAL A 744 -48.86 40.02 12.66
C VAL A 744 -50.37 39.78 12.51
N ILE A 745 -51.06 39.38 13.57
CA ILE A 745 -52.53 39.20 13.54
C ILE A 745 -53.25 40.55 13.36
N ALA A 746 -52.76 41.64 13.97
CA ALA A 746 -53.32 42.99 13.77
C ALA A 746 -53.09 43.53 12.35
N ALA A 747 -51.94 43.24 11.73
CA ALA A 747 -51.64 43.64 10.36
C ALA A 747 -52.47 42.86 9.31
N VAL A 748 -52.73 41.57 9.55
CA VAL A 748 -53.60 40.75 8.69
C VAL A 748 -55.08 41.12 8.85
N ALA A 749 -55.53 41.49 10.05
CA ALA A 749 -56.89 41.97 10.28
C ALA A 749 -57.20 43.32 9.60
N ALA A 750 -56.20 44.21 9.47
CA ALA A 750 -56.35 45.48 8.76
C ALA A 750 -56.38 45.33 7.22
N ALA A 751 -55.71 44.32 6.66
CA ALA A 751 -55.68 44.06 5.22
C ALA A 751 -56.92 43.32 4.70
N VAL A 752 -57.68 42.64 5.58
CA VAL A 752 -58.89 41.87 5.22
C VAL A 752 -60.17 42.73 5.25
N LEU A 753 -60.11 43.98 5.74
CA LEU A 753 -61.27 44.88 5.86
C LEU A 753 -61.42 45.94 4.75
N SER A 754 -60.57 45.96 3.71
CA SER A 754 -60.59 47.02 2.67
C SER A 754 -60.60 46.56 1.20
N GLY A 755 -60.87 45.28 0.90
CA GLY A 755 -60.87 44.75 -0.48
C GLY A 755 -62.18 44.05 -0.92
N PRO A 756 -62.58 44.15 -2.20
CA PRO A 756 -63.87 43.64 -2.69
C PRO A 756 -63.77 42.14 -3.04
N ALA A 757 -63.82 41.26 -2.04
CA ALA A 757 -63.84 39.81 -2.26
C ALA A 757 -64.78 39.08 -1.29
N ARG A 758 -66.00 39.60 -1.12
CA ARG A 758 -67.00 39.03 -0.21
C ARG A 758 -67.92 37.97 -0.84
N ASN A 759 -67.80 37.68 -2.14
CA ASN A 759 -68.80 36.87 -2.87
C ASN A 759 -68.32 35.55 -3.51
N MET A 760 -67.11 35.05 -3.24
CA MET A 760 -66.67 33.76 -3.81
C MET A 760 -66.54 32.60 -2.81
N LEU A 761 -66.52 32.84 -1.49
CA LEU A 761 -66.28 31.78 -0.50
C LEU A 761 -67.55 31.06 -0.02
N GLN A 762 -68.75 31.58 -0.30
CA GLN A 762 -70.02 30.90 0.09
C GLN A 762 -70.45 29.79 -0.90
N SER A 763 -69.83 29.69 -2.07
CA SER A 763 -70.25 28.73 -3.12
C SER A 763 -69.49 27.39 -3.08
N ALA A 764 -68.37 27.30 -2.35
CA ALA A 764 -67.50 26.13 -2.37
C ALA A 764 -67.74 25.13 -1.20
N LEU A 765 -68.37 25.57 -0.10
CA LEU A 765 -68.56 24.75 1.10
C LEU A 765 -69.86 23.91 1.12
N ALA A 766 -70.66 23.94 0.04
CA ALA A 766 -71.90 23.16 -0.07
C ALA A 766 -71.77 21.86 -0.90
N ARG A 767 -70.57 21.51 -1.38
CA ARG A 767 -70.32 20.26 -2.14
C ARG A 767 -69.16 19.51 -1.50
N LEU A 768 -69.43 18.78 -0.42
CA LEU A 768 -68.67 17.60 0.06
C LEU A 768 -69.33 17.11 1.36
N ARG A 769 -70.51 16.51 1.23
CA ARG A 769 -71.05 15.50 2.15
C ARG A 769 -71.48 14.32 1.29
N PHE A 770 -70.62 13.31 1.21
CA PHE A 770 -70.93 11.87 1.20
C PHE A 770 -69.64 11.13 1.52
#